data_AF-A0A9N9BX00-F1
#
_entry.id   AF-A0A9N9BX00-F1
#
_cell.length_a   1.000
_cell.length_b   1.000
_cell.length_c   1.000
_cell.angle_alpha   90.00
_cell.angle_beta   90.00
_cell.angle_gamma   90.00
#
_symmetry.space_group_name_H-M   'P 1'
#
loop_
_entity.id
_entity.type
_entity.pdbx_description
1 polymer ?
#
loop_
_entity_poly.entity_id
_entity_poly.type
_entity_poly.pdbx_seq_one_letter_code
_entity_poly.pdbx_strand_id
1 'polypeptide(L)'
;MATEDELEQLRKELTISRLSYELQVINESQKQRLNEYQSLLERYGKFKSENVDSLRGALNDCKTANEEVDSIRFEIARMEMALQEEKTKAYEQVAVLRSQYQQQIFDLQNELQSVKKSEYQWRNKEIDVLNGKVEKLLIELDTTRQQASQYEYAFKEQIVIVQKTNAEKEDKERYYKEVVDKVLAEGKSLKRLNEIYEKRQQEDKEAINRAQKKLNEDIRRIEDENKHLSQISSVSSVSPGRGTPRSPQMDIGEDNEPHDIDSLYRLSFNLKAEKKSLMKKISTLENQIKVLQDQITLKDSENQSAVQEISRLQMRQRQLCSQVESLERERGLQQELTLRGSINSIQDANASVRMIPSILGTRGRDYEAEITDLKVLCFFYLKGIYLHQNLLLTNIKLLKSRLEISLQEMKDLDERLQNANQELSTLRHEKIQYSYDRQSWEDGKAIDEGIDMTIFIKYIDLCANESQKRINKEMDDLIVSKSEAENLARNVQKLSEEKEHIDSEYKIAQEKLLSAQAKCDNLQEQLVSVSEKYSNALKKSSEEHSKFVESNKTLQNKITELEDGNRIRAERSALRFPSKRSRHRNCQIEVTKEKEIINIRDESQTYKDLYEKYQTELKNNEQIYNELKSAADEEREANLASIKKLQEELYPVKEELDQKIDELRSKDQELTTARNEVVKLEQMLNEVRANSNNEKHQLREEMTKQEKLLEEAQNKYNREVLVHAEDAQSILTLNSRHAQLKSEFDQLKLQKSEELWNDEKDKLEKELEKTLQRCKELEESNKTLHEYFDVDSGRTVSQDQIISLLRMEKEKAETQREALAQQAERYKAQYEHTQKSLDDEREQAEKGGPLEKLQTELSEKNTQLKLLEESNQTLRATSERLEKQVVTAQSSLKEAEEKIQTLDEQIKSLQLDRDSSAQEMRILKEDNERWKNRFQTVLKKYGISDPTELQNLKDNLKTTTEERDKLKAENSKIRNDYALSRKQ
;
A
#
# COMPACT_ATOMS: atom_id res chain seq x y z
N MET A 1 -112.97 116.12 97.89
CA MET A 1 -112.38 117.30 97.23
C MET A 1 -110.89 117.24 97.46
N ALA A 2 -110.16 116.65 96.53
CA ALA A 2 -108.73 116.93 96.35
C ALA A 2 -108.65 118.24 95.55
N THR A 3 -107.75 119.15 95.90
CA THR A 3 -107.62 120.44 95.21
C THR A 3 -106.88 120.29 93.88
N GLU A 4 -107.10 121.22 92.95
CA GLU A 4 -106.53 121.14 91.59
C GLU A 4 -104.99 121.13 91.60
N ASP A 5 -104.38 121.74 92.62
CA ASP A 5 -102.94 121.68 92.90
C ASP A 5 -102.41 120.26 93.15
N GLU A 6 -103.17 119.39 93.84
CA GLU A 6 -102.76 118.01 94.13
C GLU A 6 -102.71 117.15 92.85
N LEU A 7 -103.61 117.42 91.90
CA LEU A 7 -103.62 116.78 90.59
C LEU A 7 -102.49 117.29 89.69
N GLU A 8 -102.10 118.56 89.78
CA GLU A 8 -100.94 119.07 89.04
C GLU A 8 -99.61 118.58 89.63
N GLN A 9 -99.52 118.45 90.95
CA GLN A 9 -98.34 117.85 91.60
C GLN A 9 -98.18 116.38 91.19
N LEU A 10 -99.26 115.58 91.21
CA LEU A 10 -99.24 114.20 90.72
C LEU A 10 -98.81 114.11 89.24
N ARG A 11 -99.26 115.03 88.37
CA ARG A 11 -98.80 115.06 86.96
C ARG A 11 -97.31 115.36 86.83
N LYS A 12 -96.77 116.28 87.65
CA LYS A 12 -95.33 116.60 87.66
C LYS A 12 -94.52 115.40 88.15
N GLU A 13 -94.93 114.75 89.24
CA GLU A 13 -94.28 113.54 89.76
C GLU A 13 -94.30 112.39 88.74
N LEU A 14 -95.44 112.13 88.09
CA LEU A 14 -95.56 111.06 87.09
C LEU A 14 -94.72 111.34 85.82
N THR A 15 -94.56 112.62 85.45
CA THR A 15 -93.65 113.03 84.36
C THR A 15 -92.19 112.87 84.76
N ILE A 16 -91.81 113.21 85.99
CA ILE A 16 -90.46 113.02 86.54
C ILE A 16 -90.12 111.52 86.62
N SER A 17 -91.03 110.69 87.13
CA SER A 17 -90.83 109.23 87.16
C SER A 17 -90.63 108.64 85.76
N ARG A 18 -91.40 109.10 84.77
CA ARG A 18 -91.24 108.66 83.37
C ARG A 18 -89.87 109.06 82.80
N LEU A 19 -89.47 110.33 82.96
CA LEU A 19 -88.16 110.80 82.47
C LEU A 19 -87.00 110.13 83.20
N SER A 20 -87.13 109.84 84.49
CA SER A 20 -86.15 109.08 85.27
C SER A 20 -85.99 107.65 84.74
N TYR A 21 -87.09 106.97 84.42
CA TYR A 21 -87.07 105.65 83.80
C TYR A 21 -86.45 105.66 82.39
N GLU A 22 -86.83 106.62 81.54
CA GLU A 22 -86.24 106.78 80.20
C GLU A 22 -84.73 107.07 80.27
N LEU A 23 -84.28 107.89 81.22
CA LEU A 23 -82.85 108.12 81.50
C LEU A 23 -82.12 106.86 81.99
N GLN A 24 -82.74 106.08 82.88
CA GLN A 24 -82.15 104.82 83.36
C GLN A 24 -81.93 103.83 82.20
N VAL A 25 -82.94 103.64 81.34
CA VAL A 25 -82.86 102.75 80.17
C VAL A 25 -81.77 103.21 79.19
N ILE A 26 -81.63 104.53 78.95
CA ILE A 26 -80.57 105.07 78.10
C ILE A 26 -79.18 104.77 78.71
N ASN A 27 -79.02 104.99 80.01
CA ASN A 27 -77.76 104.81 80.73
C ASN A 27 -77.34 103.32 80.78
N GLU A 28 -78.30 102.41 80.99
CA GLU A 28 -78.07 100.96 80.90
C GLU A 28 -77.68 100.52 79.49
N SER A 29 -78.30 101.06 78.43
CA SER A 29 -77.90 100.75 77.04
C SER A 29 -76.52 101.31 76.68
N GLN A 30 -76.13 102.47 77.23
CA GLN A 30 -74.79 103.02 77.03
C GLN A 30 -73.74 102.17 77.77
N LYS A 31 -74.05 101.70 78.98
CA LYS A 31 -73.17 100.82 79.76
C LYS A 31 -72.98 99.45 79.10
N GLN A 32 -74.02 98.87 78.50
CA GLN A 32 -73.89 97.66 77.68
C GLN A 32 -72.94 97.87 76.50
N ARG A 33 -73.14 98.92 75.69
CA ARG A 33 -72.26 99.22 74.55
C ARG A 33 -70.80 99.46 74.98
N LEU A 34 -70.57 100.13 76.11
CA LEU A 34 -69.21 100.35 76.62
C LEU A 34 -68.52 99.02 76.96
N ASN A 35 -69.24 98.09 77.61
CA ASN A 35 -68.72 96.75 77.92
C ASN A 35 -68.45 95.91 76.66
N GLU A 36 -69.28 96.04 75.61
CA GLU A 36 -69.06 95.40 74.31
C GLU A 36 -67.79 95.92 73.63
N TYR A 37 -67.57 97.24 73.61
CA TYR A 37 -66.35 97.84 73.07
C TYR A 37 -65.09 97.42 73.84
N GLN A 38 -65.15 97.36 75.18
CA GLN A 38 -64.04 96.84 76.00
C GLN A 38 -63.75 95.37 75.69
N SER A 39 -64.78 94.53 75.58
CA SER A 39 -64.65 93.11 75.24
C SER A 39 -64.04 92.89 73.85
N LEU A 40 -64.37 93.75 72.87
CA LEU A 40 -63.78 93.70 71.53
C LEU A 40 -62.31 94.15 71.53
N LEU A 41 -61.95 95.18 72.31
CA LEU A 41 -60.57 95.63 72.46
C LEU A 41 -59.67 94.58 73.12
N GLU A 42 -60.16 93.88 74.16
CA GLU A 42 -59.41 92.77 74.78
C GLU A 42 -59.20 91.59 73.82
N ARG A 43 -60.22 91.22 73.04
CA ARG A 43 -60.08 90.18 72.00
C ARG A 43 -59.08 90.58 70.92
N TYR A 44 -59.12 91.83 70.46
CA TYR A 44 -58.17 92.34 69.47
C TYR A 44 -56.73 92.40 70.02
N GLY A 45 -56.57 92.73 71.30
CA GLY A 45 -55.30 92.68 72.02
C GLY A 45 -54.69 91.27 72.03
N LYS A 46 -55.47 90.27 72.49
CA LYS A 46 -55.02 88.86 72.53
C LYS A 46 -54.67 88.29 71.15
N PHE A 47 -55.54 88.52 70.16
CA PHE A 47 -55.30 88.05 68.79
C PHE A 47 -54.03 88.66 68.17
N LYS A 48 -53.65 89.88 68.58
CA LYS A 48 -52.42 90.52 68.11
C LYS A 48 -51.17 89.98 68.81
N SER A 49 -51.20 89.70 70.11
CA SER A 49 -50.06 89.10 70.81
C SER A 49 -49.78 87.66 70.35
N GLU A 50 -50.82 86.83 70.26
CA GLU A 50 -50.69 85.41 69.91
C GLU A 50 -50.12 85.21 68.49
N ASN A 51 -50.54 86.04 67.51
CA ASN A 51 -49.97 86.00 66.16
C ASN A 51 -48.50 86.49 66.11
N VAL A 52 -48.13 87.51 66.89
CA VAL A 52 -46.76 88.06 66.86
C VAL A 52 -45.75 87.07 67.46
N ASP A 53 -46.11 86.39 68.54
CA ASP A 53 -45.24 85.39 69.16
C ASP A 53 -45.16 84.10 68.31
N SER A 54 -46.26 83.68 67.68
CA SER A 54 -46.26 82.56 66.72
C SER A 54 -45.37 82.86 65.50
N LEU A 55 -45.50 84.05 64.89
CA LEU A 55 -44.65 84.46 63.77
C LEU A 55 -43.17 84.61 64.16
N ARG A 56 -42.88 85.04 65.40
CA ARG A 56 -41.50 85.12 65.91
C ARG A 56 -40.89 83.73 66.13
N GLY A 57 -41.66 82.76 66.59
CA GLY A 57 -41.26 81.35 66.66
C GLY A 57 -40.88 80.81 65.28
N ALA A 58 -41.84 80.85 64.33
CA ALA A 58 -41.62 80.38 62.96
C ALA A 58 -40.44 81.06 62.25
N LEU A 59 -40.19 82.35 62.52
CA LEU A 59 -39.04 83.07 61.96
C LEU A 59 -37.69 82.60 62.54
N ASN A 60 -37.65 82.20 63.81
CA ASN A 60 -36.44 81.63 64.41
C ASN A 60 -36.22 80.19 63.91
N ASP A 61 -37.26 79.37 63.84
CA ASP A 61 -37.15 78.01 63.29
C ASP A 61 -36.65 78.02 61.84
N CYS A 62 -37.12 78.97 61.01
CA CYS A 62 -36.61 79.18 59.65
C CYS A 62 -35.15 79.65 59.60
N LYS A 63 -34.63 80.32 60.64
CA LYS A 63 -33.20 80.68 60.70
C LYS A 63 -32.35 79.48 61.03
N THR A 64 -32.72 78.71 62.05
CA THR A 64 -32.04 77.46 62.42
C THR A 64 -32.01 76.49 61.24
N ALA A 65 -33.12 76.33 60.53
CA ALA A 65 -33.19 75.50 59.32
C ALA A 65 -32.27 76.01 58.19
N ASN A 66 -32.11 77.33 58.02
CA ASN A 66 -31.15 77.88 57.05
C ASN A 66 -29.70 77.62 57.48
N GLU A 67 -29.37 77.76 58.77
CA GLU A 67 -28.03 77.48 59.30
C GLU A 67 -27.68 75.98 59.15
N GLU A 68 -28.65 75.07 59.35
CA GLU A 68 -28.51 73.64 59.06
C GLU A 68 -28.32 73.38 57.55
N VAL A 69 -29.09 74.03 56.67
CA VAL A 69 -28.94 73.91 55.21
C VAL A 69 -27.57 74.40 54.73
N ASP A 70 -27.06 75.50 55.26
CA ASP A 70 -25.74 76.02 54.90
C ASP A 70 -24.60 75.16 55.48
N SER A 71 -24.79 74.53 56.64
CA SER A 71 -23.90 73.49 57.16
C SER A 71 -23.85 72.26 56.24
N ILE A 72 -25.01 71.75 55.82
CA ILE A 72 -25.11 70.62 54.88
C ILE A 72 -24.47 70.96 53.53
N ARG A 73 -24.67 72.18 53.01
CA ARG A 73 -24.01 72.65 51.78
C ARG A 73 -22.49 72.66 51.91
N PHE A 74 -21.96 73.08 53.07
CA PHE A 74 -20.53 73.07 53.33
C PHE A 74 -19.97 71.64 53.40
N GLU A 75 -20.69 70.70 54.01
CA GLU A 75 -20.31 69.28 54.00
C GLU A 75 -20.36 68.66 52.59
N ILE A 76 -21.39 68.96 51.80
CA ILE A 76 -21.48 68.52 50.39
C ILE A 76 -20.29 69.03 49.59
N ALA A 77 -19.98 70.34 49.66
CA ALA A 77 -18.83 70.91 48.95
C ALA A 77 -17.50 70.27 49.38
N ARG A 78 -17.34 69.93 50.67
CA ARG A 78 -16.18 69.20 51.18
C ARG A 78 -16.09 67.77 50.64
N MET A 79 -17.21 67.06 50.56
CA MET A 79 -17.28 65.71 49.97
C MET A 79 -17.00 65.74 48.45
N GLU A 80 -17.51 66.74 47.73
CA GLU A 80 -17.23 66.94 46.30
C GLU A 80 -15.75 67.21 46.04
N MET A 81 -15.09 68.05 46.87
CA MET A 81 -13.65 68.26 46.79
C MET A 81 -12.85 66.98 47.06
N ALA A 82 -13.21 66.21 48.10
CA ALA A 82 -12.53 64.95 48.42
C ALA A 82 -12.70 63.90 47.29
N LEU A 83 -13.91 63.78 46.74
CA LEU A 83 -14.20 62.92 45.60
C LEU A 83 -13.42 63.34 44.35
N GLN A 84 -13.22 64.65 44.14
CA GLN A 84 -12.45 65.15 43.01
C GLN A 84 -10.95 64.87 43.20
N GLU A 85 -10.42 64.98 44.42
CA GLU A 85 -9.03 64.61 44.75
C GLU A 85 -8.79 63.10 44.56
N GLU A 86 -9.75 62.26 44.97
CA GLU A 86 -9.70 60.80 44.76
C GLU A 86 -9.75 60.46 43.25
N LYS A 87 -10.62 61.12 42.48
CA LYS A 87 -10.64 60.99 41.01
C LYS A 87 -9.29 61.37 40.39
N THR A 88 -8.66 62.47 40.81
CA THR A 88 -7.33 62.84 40.28
C THR A 88 -6.27 61.79 40.60
N LYS A 89 -6.24 61.25 41.82
CA LYS A 89 -5.33 60.16 42.20
C LYS A 89 -5.58 58.88 41.38
N ALA A 90 -6.85 58.54 41.13
CA ALA A 90 -7.20 57.41 40.27
C ALA A 90 -6.73 57.62 38.82
N TYR A 91 -6.89 58.83 38.25
CA TYR A 91 -6.38 59.15 36.92
C TYR A 91 -4.84 59.09 36.85
N GLU A 92 -4.14 59.56 37.87
CA GLU A 92 -2.67 59.46 37.96
C GLU A 92 -2.21 57.99 38.03
N GLN A 93 -2.85 57.15 38.83
CA GLN A 93 -2.57 55.72 38.90
C GLN A 93 -2.83 55.02 37.56
N VAL A 94 -3.93 55.32 36.88
CA VAL A 94 -4.24 54.80 35.54
C VAL A 94 -3.21 55.28 34.51
N ALA A 95 -2.72 56.52 34.59
CA ALA A 95 -1.66 57.01 33.71
C ALA A 95 -0.32 56.30 33.93
N VAL A 96 0.07 56.05 35.19
CA VAL A 96 1.28 55.28 35.53
C VAL A 96 1.17 53.84 35.02
N LEU A 97 0.06 53.16 35.27
CA LEU A 97 -0.18 51.79 34.77
C LEU A 97 -0.17 51.75 33.23
N ARG A 98 -0.79 52.73 32.56
CA ARG A 98 -0.76 52.82 31.09
C ARG A 98 0.65 52.98 30.55
N SER A 99 1.49 53.79 31.19
CA SER A 99 2.91 53.96 30.84
C SER A 99 3.69 52.66 31.01
N GLN A 100 3.48 51.94 32.13
CA GLN A 100 4.10 50.63 32.38
C GLN A 100 3.70 49.58 31.33
N TYR A 101 2.41 49.48 30.98
CA TYR A 101 1.95 48.59 29.91
C TYR A 101 2.51 48.97 28.53
N GLN A 102 2.63 50.28 28.22
CA GLN A 102 3.25 50.73 26.97
C GLN A 102 4.74 50.35 26.90
N GLN A 103 5.47 50.46 28.01
CA GLN A 103 6.86 50.01 28.10
C GLN A 103 6.97 48.48 27.92
N GLN A 104 6.14 47.70 28.60
CA GLN A 104 6.11 46.23 28.44
C GLN A 104 5.78 45.81 26.99
N ILE A 105 4.84 46.48 26.32
CA ILE A 105 4.54 46.22 24.90
C ILE A 105 5.75 46.53 24.02
N PHE A 106 6.47 47.63 24.28
CA PHE A 106 7.68 47.98 23.54
C PHE A 106 8.81 46.96 23.74
N ASP A 107 9.03 46.52 24.98
CA ASP A 107 10.07 45.53 25.30
C ASP A 107 9.75 44.17 24.67
N LEU A 108 8.49 43.69 24.75
CA LEU A 108 8.03 42.48 24.07
C LEU A 108 8.12 42.58 22.54
N GLN A 109 7.90 43.76 21.95
CA GLN A 109 8.11 43.97 20.52
C GLN A 109 9.59 43.85 20.13
N ASN A 110 10.51 44.36 20.96
CA ASN A 110 11.95 44.23 20.73
C ASN A 110 12.42 42.77 20.88
N GLU A 111 11.93 42.05 21.88
CA GLU A 111 12.20 40.61 22.04
C GLU A 111 11.68 39.81 20.85
N LEU A 112 10.44 40.07 20.39
CA LEU A 112 9.87 39.41 19.22
C LEU A 112 10.69 39.67 17.94
N GLN A 113 11.22 40.87 17.75
CA GLN A 113 12.11 41.19 16.62
C GLN A 113 13.47 40.48 16.75
N SER A 114 14.01 40.36 17.96
CA SER A 114 15.23 39.59 18.24
C SER A 114 15.05 38.10 17.92
N VAL A 115 13.95 37.50 18.38
CA VAL A 115 13.59 36.10 18.10
C VAL A 115 13.43 35.88 16.60
N LYS A 116 12.64 36.70 15.89
CA LYS A 116 12.48 36.62 14.42
C LYS A 116 13.82 36.71 13.68
N LYS A 117 14.74 37.55 14.13
CA LYS A 117 16.09 37.67 13.54
C LYS A 117 16.92 36.41 13.77
N SER A 118 16.88 35.84 14.97
CA SER A 118 17.59 34.59 15.29
C SER A 118 17.02 33.38 14.54
N GLU A 119 15.69 33.31 14.41
CA GLU A 119 14.98 32.29 13.64
C GLU A 119 15.33 32.36 12.16
N TYR A 120 15.34 33.56 11.56
CA TYR A 120 15.77 33.76 10.18
C TYR A 120 17.24 33.34 9.95
N GLN A 121 18.13 33.66 10.90
CA GLN A 121 19.53 33.21 10.84
C GLN A 121 19.68 31.69 10.96
N TRP A 122 18.83 31.04 11.76
CA TRP A 122 18.82 29.58 11.90
C TRP A 122 18.29 28.89 10.64
N ARG A 123 17.13 29.34 10.13
CA ARG A 123 16.54 28.85 8.87
C ARG A 123 17.49 29.00 7.69
N ASN A 124 18.24 30.11 7.59
CA ASN A 124 19.24 30.27 6.52
C ASN A 124 20.39 29.26 6.64
N LYS A 125 20.90 28.98 7.85
CA LYS A 125 21.92 27.93 8.04
C LYS A 125 21.40 26.54 7.72
N GLU A 126 20.13 26.26 8.01
CA GLU A 126 19.48 25.01 7.65
C GLU A 126 19.35 24.88 6.12
N ILE A 127 18.94 25.95 5.43
CA ILE A 127 18.92 26.05 3.97
C ILE A 127 20.31 25.81 3.37
N ASP A 128 21.37 26.41 3.93
CA ASP A 128 22.75 26.17 3.46
C ASP A 128 23.18 24.69 3.61
N VAL A 129 22.82 24.05 4.73
CA VAL A 129 23.07 22.62 4.97
C VAL A 129 22.26 21.73 4.02
N LEU A 130 21.00 22.07 3.75
CA LEU A 130 20.15 21.37 2.78
C LEU A 130 20.67 21.53 1.35
N ASN A 131 21.09 22.72 0.95
CA ASN A 131 21.72 22.97 -0.35
C ASN A 131 23.00 22.14 -0.51
N GLY A 132 23.86 22.07 0.52
CA GLY A 132 25.04 21.20 0.50
C GLY A 132 24.74 19.69 0.47
N LYS A 133 23.57 19.25 0.96
CA LYS A 133 23.08 17.87 0.77
C LYS A 133 22.59 17.64 -0.67
N VAL A 134 21.83 18.59 -1.22
CA VAL A 134 21.34 18.54 -2.61
C VAL A 134 22.50 18.52 -3.60
N GLU A 135 23.53 19.33 -3.40
CA GLU A 135 24.73 19.34 -4.26
C GLU A 135 25.46 17.99 -4.26
N LYS A 136 25.58 17.33 -3.09
CA LYS A 136 26.13 15.96 -3.00
C LYS A 136 25.26 14.94 -3.72
N LEU A 137 23.94 14.99 -3.53
CA LEU A 137 23.00 14.09 -4.21
C LEU A 137 23.01 14.30 -5.73
N LEU A 138 23.24 15.52 -6.23
CA LEU A 138 23.42 15.79 -7.66
C LEU A 138 24.71 15.15 -8.20
N ILE A 139 25.81 15.21 -7.45
CA ILE A 139 27.08 14.53 -7.81
C ILE A 139 26.90 12.99 -7.81
N GLU A 140 26.17 12.44 -6.83
CA GLU A 140 25.83 11.02 -6.78
C GLU A 140 24.90 10.61 -7.95
N LEU A 141 23.96 11.48 -8.34
CA LEU A 141 23.09 11.26 -9.50
C LEU A 141 23.88 11.30 -10.83
N ASP A 142 24.82 12.22 -11.00
CA ASP A 142 25.65 12.28 -12.20
C ASP A 142 26.63 11.11 -12.30
N THR A 143 27.21 10.66 -11.17
CA THR A 143 28.09 9.47 -11.16
C THR A 143 27.32 8.18 -11.44
N THR A 144 26.12 8.00 -10.87
CA THR A 144 25.25 6.85 -11.21
C THR A 144 24.77 6.90 -12.66
N ARG A 145 24.50 8.09 -13.21
CA ARG A 145 24.19 8.28 -14.64
C ARG A 145 25.37 7.94 -15.57
N GLN A 146 26.60 8.26 -15.17
CA GLN A 146 27.81 7.84 -15.89
C GLN A 146 27.98 6.32 -15.85
N GLN A 147 27.78 5.68 -14.70
CA GLN A 147 27.80 4.22 -14.57
C GLN A 147 26.71 3.55 -15.43
N ALA A 148 25.47 4.05 -15.41
CA ALA A 148 24.39 3.57 -16.26
C ALA A 148 24.75 3.66 -17.76
N SER A 149 25.39 4.75 -18.17
CA SER A 149 25.88 4.93 -19.55
C SER A 149 26.97 3.93 -19.93
N GLN A 150 27.86 3.57 -18.99
CA GLN A 150 28.87 2.51 -19.19
C GLN A 150 28.23 1.12 -19.30
N TYR A 151 27.22 0.81 -18.46
CA TYR A 151 26.47 -0.44 -18.57
C TYR A 151 25.68 -0.53 -19.89
N GLU A 152 25.07 0.57 -20.35
CA GLU A 152 24.38 0.61 -21.64
C GLU A 152 25.35 0.37 -22.82
N TYR A 153 26.56 0.94 -22.75
CA TYR A 153 27.63 0.68 -23.72
C TYR A 153 28.07 -0.79 -23.71
N ALA A 154 28.34 -1.37 -22.53
CA ALA A 154 28.72 -2.76 -22.38
C ALA A 154 27.62 -3.74 -22.86
N PHE A 155 26.35 -3.41 -22.60
CA PHE A 155 25.20 -4.19 -23.08
C PHE A 155 25.06 -4.12 -24.61
N LYS A 156 25.32 -2.95 -25.21
CA LYS A 156 25.38 -2.79 -26.67
C LYS A 156 26.51 -3.62 -27.29
N GLU A 157 27.69 -3.67 -26.67
CA GLU A 157 28.78 -4.56 -27.11
C GLU A 157 28.39 -6.04 -26.99
N GLN A 158 27.74 -6.46 -25.89
CA GLN A 158 27.22 -7.82 -25.75
C GLN A 158 26.20 -8.18 -26.84
N ILE A 159 25.28 -7.26 -27.18
CA ILE A 159 24.33 -7.47 -28.30
C ILE A 159 25.09 -7.69 -29.62
N VAL A 160 26.13 -6.90 -29.90
CA VAL A 160 26.95 -7.06 -31.12
C VAL A 160 27.68 -8.41 -31.13
N ILE A 161 28.22 -8.85 -29.99
CA ILE A 161 28.85 -10.17 -29.84
C ILE A 161 27.83 -11.30 -30.07
N VAL A 162 26.61 -11.20 -29.52
CA VAL A 162 25.53 -12.17 -29.72
C VAL A 162 25.06 -12.20 -31.18
N GLN A 163 24.94 -11.05 -31.83
CA GLN A 163 24.61 -10.96 -33.27
C GLN A 163 25.69 -11.62 -34.12
N LYS A 164 26.97 -11.37 -33.83
CA LYS A 164 28.10 -11.98 -34.55
C LYS A 164 28.16 -13.50 -34.35
N THR A 165 27.99 -13.99 -33.12
CA THR A 165 28.00 -15.44 -32.84
C THR A 165 26.78 -16.15 -33.43
N ASN A 166 25.62 -15.48 -33.53
CA ASN A 166 24.47 -15.99 -34.28
C ASN A 166 24.73 -16.05 -35.79
N ALA A 167 25.36 -15.03 -36.39
CA ALA A 167 25.76 -15.06 -37.80
C ALA A 167 26.76 -16.20 -38.09
N GLU A 168 27.79 -16.36 -37.25
CA GLU A 168 28.73 -17.49 -37.33
C GLU A 168 28.04 -18.85 -37.15
N LYS A 169 26.97 -18.93 -36.37
CA LYS A 169 26.15 -20.12 -36.20
C LYS A 169 25.30 -20.41 -37.45
N GLU A 170 24.68 -19.40 -38.05
CA GLU A 170 23.95 -19.56 -39.31
C GLU A 170 24.87 -20.01 -40.45
N ASP A 171 26.08 -19.45 -40.55
CA ASP A 171 27.06 -19.87 -41.56
C ASP A 171 27.54 -21.30 -41.32
N LYS A 172 27.74 -21.71 -40.06
CA LYS A 172 28.01 -23.12 -39.70
C LYS A 172 26.83 -24.02 -40.05
N GLU A 173 25.59 -23.61 -39.79
CA GLU A 173 24.38 -24.38 -40.15
C GLU A 173 24.22 -24.52 -41.67
N ARG A 174 24.53 -23.48 -42.46
CA ARG A 174 24.59 -23.56 -43.93
C ARG A 174 25.67 -24.53 -44.40
N TYR A 175 26.87 -24.43 -43.82
CA TYR A 175 27.98 -25.34 -44.13
C TYR A 175 27.63 -26.80 -43.83
N TYR A 176 27.10 -27.09 -42.64
CA TYR A 176 26.67 -28.44 -42.27
C TYR A 176 25.54 -28.95 -43.18
N LYS A 177 24.60 -28.09 -43.58
CA LYS A 177 23.55 -28.44 -44.54
C LYS A 177 24.14 -28.81 -45.90
N GLU A 178 25.09 -28.03 -46.42
CA GLU A 178 25.77 -28.33 -47.68
C GLU A 178 26.59 -29.64 -47.60
N VAL A 179 27.24 -29.91 -46.47
CA VAL A 179 27.93 -31.18 -46.21
C VAL A 179 26.94 -32.36 -46.17
N VAL A 180 25.81 -32.21 -45.48
CA VAL A 180 24.75 -33.24 -45.43
C VAL A 180 24.17 -33.49 -46.83
N ASP A 181 23.91 -32.44 -47.62
CA ASP A 181 23.40 -32.57 -48.99
C ASP A 181 24.42 -33.29 -49.91
N LYS A 182 25.73 -33.04 -49.74
CA LYS A 182 26.81 -33.78 -50.42
C LYS A 182 26.84 -35.25 -49.99
N VAL A 183 26.83 -35.54 -48.69
CA VAL A 183 26.80 -36.92 -48.16
C VAL A 183 25.55 -37.67 -48.61
N LEU A 184 24.39 -37.01 -48.71
CA LEU A 184 23.17 -37.60 -49.26
C LEU A 184 23.27 -37.86 -50.78
N ALA A 185 23.99 -37.02 -51.54
CA ALA A 185 24.26 -37.25 -52.96
C ALA A 185 25.26 -38.40 -53.19
N GLU A 186 26.30 -38.50 -52.35
CA GLU A 186 27.24 -39.62 -52.31
C GLU A 186 26.53 -40.92 -51.91
N GLY A 187 25.69 -40.89 -50.87
CA GLY A 187 24.87 -42.04 -50.45
C GLY A 187 23.92 -42.54 -51.54
N LYS A 188 23.29 -41.63 -52.30
CA LYS A 188 22.51 -41.99 -53.51
C LYS A 188 23.38 -42.62 -54.60
N SER A 189 24.62 -42.16 -54.74
CA SER A 189 25.58 -42.68 -55.73
C SER A 189 26.12 -44.05 -55.34
N LEU A 190 26.45 -44.26 -54.05
CA LEU A 190 26.82 -45.54 -53.47
C LEU A 190 25.66 -46.55 -53.56
N LYS A 191 24.41 -46.12 -53.34
CA LYS A 191 23.24 -46.98 -53.53
C LYS A 191 23.14 -47.50 -54.97
N ARG A 192 23.29 -46.61 -55.96
CA ARG A 192 23.35 -47.01 -57.39
C ARG A 192 24.53 -47.95 -57.68
N LEU A 193 25.68 -47.71 -57.07
CA LEU A 193 26.86 -48.58 -57.21
C LEU A 193 26.59 -49.98 -56.65
N ASN A 194 25.90 -50.06 -55.50
CA ASN A 194 25.48 -51.32 -54.89
C ASN A 194 24.42 -52.05 -55.73
N GLU A 195 23.42 -51.34 -56.27
CA GLU A 195 22.44 -51.89 -57.23
C GLU A 195 23.14 -52.47 -58.49
N ILE A 196 24.21 -51.83 -58.98
CA ILE A 196 25.05 -52.35 -60.08
C ILE A 196 25.85 -53.58 -59.63
N TYR A 197 26.37 -53.59 -58.40
CA TYR A 197 27.16 -54.70 -57.86
C TYR A 197 26.31 -55.95 -57.60
N GLU A 198 25.12 -55.79 -57.02
CA GLU A 198 24.12 -56.86 -56.86
C GLU A 198 23.69 -57.43 -58.23
N LYS A 199 23.49 -56.58 -59.24
CA LYS A 199 23.21 -57.03 -60.61
C LYS A 199 24.37 -57.85 -61.18
N ARG A 200 25.62 -57.43 -60.98
CA ARG A 200 26.80 -58.21 -61.39
C ARG A 200 26.92 -59.53 -60.65
N GLN A 201 26.70 -59.57 -59.34
CA GLN A 201 26.68 -60.84 -58.60
C GLN A 201 25.61 -61.80 -59.12
N GLN A 202 24.44 -61.29 -59.52
CA GLN A 202 23.40 -62.11 -60.14
C GLN A 202 23.81 -62.59 -61.54
N GLU A 203 24.42 -61.75 -62.37
CA GLU A 203 24.96 -62.12 -63.69
C GLU A 203 26.09 -63.18 -63.57
N ASP A 204 26.99 -63.03 -62.60
CA ASP A 204 28.06 -63.98 -62.28
C ASP A 204 27.49 -65.31 -61.76
N LYS A 205 26.47 -65.27 -60.90
CA LYS A 205 25.75 -66.46 -60.42
C LYS A 205 25.05 -67.19 -61.57
N GLU A 206 24.47 -66.47 -62.53
CA GLU A 206 23.90 -67.04 -63.75
C GLU A 206 24.98 -67.57 -64.72
N ALA A 207 26.17 -66.94 -64.77
CA ALA A 207 27.31 -67.46 -65.52
C ALA A 207 27.86 -68.76 -64.90
N ILE A 208 27.98 -68.82 -63.57
CA ILE A 208 28.36 -70.03 -62.81
C ILE A 208 27.33 -71.15 -63.04
N ASN A 209 26.03 -70.86 -62.93
CA ASN A 209 24.97 -71.83 -63.19
C ASN A 209 25.01 -72.36 -64.64
N ARG A 210 25.30 -71.50 -65.63
CA ARG A 210 25.50 -71.91 -67.03
C ARG A 210 26.75 -72.78 -67.20
N ALA A 211 27.85 -72.44 -66.54
CA ALA A 211 29.09 -73.22 -66.56
C ALA A 211 28.90 -74.59 -65.89
N GLN A 212 28.21 -74.66 -64.74
CA GLN A 212 27.85 -75.91 -64.07
C GLN A 212 26.90 -76.76 -64.92
N LYS A 213 25.90 -76.15 -65.57
CA LYS A 213 25.01 -76.87 -66.50
C LYS A 213 25.78 -77.49 -67.66
N LYS A 214 26.71 -76.73 -68.26
CA LYS A 214 27.59 -77.23 -69.32
C LYS A 214 28.52 -78.34 -68.82
N LEU A 215 29.15 -78.17 -67.65
CA LEU A 215 29.98 -79.19 -67.02
C LEU A 215 29.19 -80.49 -66.77
N ASN A 216 27.93 -80.40 -66.33
CA ASN A 216 27.06 -81.56 -66.15
C ASN A 216 26.65 -82.21 -67.48
N GLU A 217 26.52 -81.43 -68.56
CA GLU A 217 26.28 -81.96 -69.92
C GLU A 217 27.55 -82.66 -70.47
N ASP A 218 28.74 -82.11 -70.22
CA ASP A 218 30.03 -82.70 -70.57
C ASP A 218 30.32 -83.98 -69.75
N ILE A 219 29.99 -84.00 -68.45
CA ILE A 219 30.04 -85.21 -67.60
C ILE A 219 29.12 -86.30 -68.16
N ARG A 220 27.89 -85.98 -68.54
CA ARG A 220 26.96 -86.95 -69.14
C ARG A 220 27.47 -87.53 -70.45
N ARG A 221 28.13 -86.72 -71.30
CA ARG A 221 28.80 -87.24 -72.50
C ARG A 221 29.90 -88.24 -72.14
N ILE A 222 30.72 -87.93 -71.15
CA ILE A 222 31.79 -88.84 -70.68
C ILE A 222 31.19 -90.12 -70.07
N GLU A 223 30.04 -90.04 -69.38
CA GLU A 223 29.31 -91.20 -68.88
C GLU A 223 28.74 -92.06 -70.02
N ASP A 224 28.15 -91.46 -71.06
CA ASP A 224 27.66 -92.17 -72.24
C ASP A 224 28.81 -92.76 -73.09
N GLU A 225 29.95 -92.07 -73.23
CA GLU A 225 31.17 -92.58 -73.87
C GLU A 225 31.74 -93.78 -73.09
N ASN A 226 31.81 -93.70 -71.75
CA ASN A 226 32.21 -94.83 -70.90
C ASN A 226 31.22 -96.01 -70.96
N LYS A 227 29.93 -95.73 -71.17
CA LYS A 227 28.90 -96.76 -71.37
C LYS A 227 29.07 -97.46 -72.71
N HIS A 228 29.48 -96.75 -73.75
CA HIS A 228 29.88 -97.34 -75.04
C HIS A 228 31.18 -98.16 -74.92
N LEU A 229 32.19 -97.69 -74.18
CA LEU A 229 33.41 -98.46 -73.90
C LEU A 229 33.11 -99.75 -73.10
N SER A 230 32.19 -99.69 -72.14
CA SER A 230 31.72 -100.85 -71.36
C SER A 230 30.93 -101.88 -72.19
N GLN A 231 30.37 -101.46 -73.33
CA GLN A 231 29.69 -102.36 -74.27
C GLN A 231 30.65 -103.04 -75.26
N ILE A 232 31.88 -102.54 -75.40
CA ILE A 232 32.91 -103.14 -76.28
C ILE A 232 33.70 -104.25 -75.57
N SER A 233 33.73 -104.27 -74.23
CA SER A 233 34.51 -105.25 -73.45
C SER A 233 33.81 -106.60 -73.16
N SER A 234 32.68 -106.91 -73.82
CA SER A 234 31.84 -108.08 -73.49
C SER A 234 31.65 -109.11 -74.62
N VAL A 235 32.65 -109.30 -75.49
CA VAL A 235 32.68 -110.40 -76.47
C VAL A 235 34.04 -111.11 -76.52
N SER A 236 34.27 -112.05 -75.59
CA SER A 236 35.02 -113.31 -75.85
C SER A 236 35.01 -114.22 -74.61
N SER A 237 34.07 -115.15 -74.54
CA SER A 237 33.95 -116.15 -73.47
C SER A 237 34.49 -117.51 -73.91
N VAL A 238 35.55 -118.03 -73.26
CA VAL A 238 35.94 -119.46 -73.38
C VAL A 238 36.49 -120.03 -72.06
N SER A 239 35.69 -120.97 -71.52
CA SER A 239 36.04 -122.13 -70.67
C SER A 239 36.57 -121.99 -69.22
N PRO A 240 36.32 -123.03 -68.37
CA PRO A 240 36.38 -122.90 -66.91
C PRO A 240 37.48 -123.75 -66.24
N GLY A 241 37.91 -123.34 -65.04
CA GLY A 241 38.84 -124.09 -64.20
C GLY A 241 38.51 -123.96 -62.71
N ARG A 242 38.34 -125.09 -62.01
CA ARG A 242 38.17 -125.15 -60.55
C ARG A 242 39.51 -124.89 -59.85
N GLY A 243 39.51 -124.22 -58.68
CA GLY A 243 40.72 -124.11 -57.86
C GLY A 243 40.58 -123.29 -56.57
N THR A 244 40.36 -123.98 -55.46
CA THR A 244 40.70 -123.55 -54.08
C THR A 244 42.23 -123.55 -53.87
N PRO A 245 42.79 -123.20 -52.68
CA PRO A 245 42.61 -122.03 -51.80
C PRO A 245 43.99 -121.48 -51.31
N ARG A 246 44.04 -120.79 -50.16
CA ARG A 246 45.20 -120.48 -49.27
C ARG A 246 46.17 -119.33 -49.65
N SER A 247 46.61 -118.65 -48.58
CA SER A 247 47.81 -117.81 -48.43
C SER A 247 49.10 -118.55 -48.83
N PRO A 248 50.26 -117.88 -49.12
CA PRO A 248 51.04 -117.21 -48.07
C PRO A 248 52.00 -116.06 -48.53
N GLN A 249 52.95 -115.74 -47.63
CA GLN A 249 54.11 -114.82 -47.66
C GLN A 249 55.09 -114.87 -48.86
N MET A 250 55.85 -113.76 -48.95
CA MET A 250 57.31 -113.63 -49.17
C MET A 250 57.92 -113.41 -50.58
N ASP A 251 58.93 -112.50 -50.53
CA ASP A 251 60.19 -112.36 -51.29
C ASP A 251 60.31 -111.92 -52.77
N ILE A 252 61.01 -110.78 -52.92
CA ILE A 252 62.26 -110.50 -53.69
C ILE A 252 62.31 -110.74 -55.22
N GLY A 253 62.83 -109.73 -55.93
CA GLY A 253 63.29 -109.75 -57.33
C GLY A 253 62.87 -108.45 -58.04
N GLU A 254 63.65 -107.36 -57.97
CA GLU A 254 64.82 -107.02 -58.83
C GLU A 254 64.49 -106.69 -60.30
N ASP A 255 65.17 -105.63 -60.77
CA ASP A 255 65.31 -105.15 -62.16
C ASP A 255 64.06 -104.72 -62.96
N ASN A 256 63.76 -103.40 -62.89
CA ASN A 256 63.90 -102.49 -64.05
C ASN A 256 63.68 -101.02 -63.63
N GLU A 257 64.79 -100.29 -63.44
CA GLU A 257 64.83 -98.83 -63.67
C GLU A 257 64.80 -98.54 -65.20
N PRO A 258 64.63 -97.28 -65.65
CA PRO A 258 64.11 -96.10 -64.95
C PRO A 258 62.96 -95.41 -65.74
N HIS A 259 62.10 -94.67 -65.04
CA HIS A 259 61.38 -93.46 -65.46
C HIS A 259 60.25 -93.24 -64.42
N ASP A 260 60.08 -92.11 -63.76
CA ASP A 260 60.62 -90.78 -64.05
C ASP A 260 60.82 -90.00 -62.74
N ILE A 261 62.07 -89.82 -62.30
CA ILE A 261 62.39 -88.99 -61.13
C ILE A 261 61.95 -87.54 -61.36
N ASP A 262 61.93 -87.06 -62.61
CA ASP A 262 61.43 -85.74 -62.97
C ASP A 262 59.92 -85.64 -62.75
N SER A 263 59.14 -86.72 -62.87
CA SER A 263 57.70 -86.72 -62.55
C SER A 263 57.44 -86.50 -61.05
N LEU A 264 58.22 -87.11 -60.17
CA LEU A 264 58.11 -86.94 -58.71
C LEU A 264 58.65 -85.58 -58.27
N TYR A 265 59.72 -85.07 -58.89
CA TYR A 265 60.17 -83.69 -58.66
C TYR A 265 59.18 -82.66 -59.19
N ARG A 266 58.54 -82.88 -60.35
CA ARG A 266 57.44 -82.05 -60.87
C ARG A 266 56.23 -82.10 -59.95
N LEU A 267 55.84 -83.26 -59.43
CA LEU A 267 54.73 -83.37 -58.47
C LEU A 267 55.05 -82.64 -57.15
N SER A 268 56.25 -82.83 -56.61
CA SER A 268 56.78 -82.12 -55.43
C SER A 268 56.83 -80.59 -55.64
N PHE A 269 57.27 -80.15 -56.81
CA PHE A 269 57.32 -78.73 -57.20
C PHE A 269 55.92 -78.14 -57.36
N ASN A 270 55.00 -78.86 -58.02
CA ASN A 270 53.61 -78.47 -58.19
C ASN A 270 52.89 -78.38 -56.84
N LEU A 271 53.05 -79.36 -55.95
CA LEU A 271 52.49 -79.33 -54.59
C LEU A 271 53.09 -78.20 -53.74
N LYS A 272 54.38 -77.87 -53.89
CA LYS A 272 54.98 -76.68 -53.26
C LYS A 272 54.43 -75.37 -53.84
N ALA A 273 54.23 -75.29 -55.15
CA ALA A 273 53.62 -74.13 -55.81
C ALA A 273 52.15 -73.96 -55.40
N GLU A 274 51.40 -75.05 -55.31
CA GLU A 274 50.02 -75.08 -54.86
C GLU A 274 49.89 -74.73 -53.37
N LYS A 275 50.73 -75.30 -52.50
CA LYS A 275 50.82 -74.88 -51.08
C LYS A 275 51.13 -73.39 -50.97
N LYS A 276 52.04 -72.84 -51.79
CA LYS A 276 52.37 -71.41 -51.81
C LYS A 276 51.19 -70.56 -52.33
N SER A 277 50.39 -71.09 -53.26
CA SER A 277 49.16 -70.46 -53.76
C SER A 277 48.05 -70.46 -52.68
N LEU A 278 47.86 -71.58 -51.98
CA LEU A 278 46.91 -71.71 -50.87
C LEU A 278 47.29 -70.82 -49.69
N MET A 279 48.57 -70.76 -49.30
CA MET A 279 49.03 -69.84 -48.25
C MET A 279 48.81 -68.37 -48.63
N LYS A 280 48.98 -68.00 -49.91
CA LYS A 280 48.59 -66.66 -50.40
C LYS A 280 47.09 -66.43 -50.31
N LYS A 281 46.25 -67.41 -50.68
CA LYS A 281 44.79 -67.33 -50.56
C LYS A 281 44.34 -67.17 -49.10
N ILE A 282 44.92 -67.93 -48.18
CA ILE A 282 44.67 -67.82 -46.73
C ILE A 282 45.02 -66.41 -46.25
N SER A 283 46.23 -65.92 -46.56
CA SER A 283 46.64 -64.56 -46.19
C SER A 283 45.73 -63.46 -46.80
N THR A 284 45.22 -63.63 -48.02
CA THR A 284 44.23 -62.69 -48.57
C THR A 284 42.87 -62.78 -47.87
N LEU A 285 42.44 -63.96 -47.44
CA LEU A 285 41.19 -64.14 -46.67
C LEU A 285 41.32 -63.59 -45.25
N GLU A 286 42.44 -63.80 -44.57
CA GLU A 286 42.75 -63.21 -43.26
C GLU A 286 42.71 -61.67 -43.32
N ASN A 287 43.31 -61.07 -44.36
CA ASN A 287 43.25 -59.63 -44.59
C ASN A 287 41.81 -59.15 -44.89
N GLN A 288 41.01 -59.92 -45.63
CA GLN A 288 39.59 -59.59 -45.87
C GLN A 288 38.75 -59.68 -44.59
N ILE A 289 38.95 -60.72 -43.77
CA ILE A 289 38.29 -60.87 -42.47
C ILE A 289 38.65 -59.70 -41.56
N LYS A 290 39.92 -59.29 -41.52
CA LYS A 290 40.35 -58.12 -40.73
C LYS A 290 39.67 -56.83 -41.20
N VAL A 291 39.63 -56.57 -42.51
CA VAL A 291 38.92 -55.39 -43.07
C VAL A 291 37.43 -55.42 -42.73
N LEU A 292 36.78 -56.59 -42.71
CA LEU A 292 35.38 -56.71 -42.29
C LEU A 292 35.20 -56.48 -40.78
N GLN A 293 36.13 -56.92 -39.93
CA GLN A 293 36.12 -56.64 -38.49
C GLN A 293 36.30 -55.13 -38.21
N ASP A 294 37.22 -54.48 -38.92
CA ASP A 294 37.42 -53.02 -38.84
C ASP A 294 36.16 -52.25 -39.31
N GLN A 295 35.44 -52.75 -40.32
CA GLN A 295 34.15 -52.17 -40.76
C GLN A 295 33.01 -52.37 -39.75
N ILE A 296 32.93 -53.53 -39.07
CA ILE A 296 31.93 -53.79 -38.04
C ILE A 296 32.15 -52.88 -36.83
N THR A 297 33.39 -52.78 -36.33
CA THR A 297 33.71 -51.91 -35.19
C THR A 297 33.45 -50.42 -35.50
N LEU A 298 33.70 -49.97 -36.74
CA LEU A 298 33.31 -48.63 -37.18
C LEU A 298 31.78 -48.46 -37.14
N LYS A 299 31.01 -49.42 -37.65
CA LYS A 299 29.53 -49.38 -37.61
C LYS A 299 28.95 -49.38 -36.20
N ASP A 300 29.56 -50.10 -35.26
CA ASP A 300 29.15 -50.08 -33.87
C ASP A 300 29.41 -48.70 -33.23
N SER A 301 30.50 -48.02 -33.59
CA SER A 301 30.75 -46.64 -33.14
C SER A 301 29.76 -45.62 -33.71
N GLU A 302 29.37 -45.76 -34.98
CA GLU A 302 28.32 -44.95 -35.60
C GLU A 302 26.95 -45.17 -34.93
N ASN A 303 26.60 -46.42 -34.63
CA ASN A 303 25.37 -46.78 -33.93
C ASN A 303 25.35 -46.21 -32.50
N GLN A 304 26.46 -46.26 -31.76
CA GLN A 304 26.56 -45.63 -30.44
C GLN A 304 26.36 -44.11 -30.51
N SER A 305 26.94 -43.44 -31.51
CA SER A 305 26.74 -42.00 -31.73
C SER A 305 25.27 -41.67 -32.04
N ALA A 306 24.59 -42.48 -32.86
CA ALA A 306 23.17 -42.32 -33.16
C ALA A 306 22.27 -42.50 -31.91
N VAL A 307 22.58 -43.47 -31.03
CA VAL A 307 21.86 -43.67 -29.76
C VAL A 307 22.03 -42.49 -28.81
N GLN A 308 23.23 -41.88 -28.76
CA GLN A 308 23.48 -40.68 -27.95
C GLN A 308 22.65 -39.48 -28.45
N GLU A 309 22.59 -39.24 -29.77
CA GLU A 309 21.81 -38.12 -30.32
C GLU A 309 20.30 -38.35 -30.19
N ILE A 310 19.80 -39.59 -30.32
CA ILE A 310 18.40 -39.92 -30.00
C ILE A 310 18.07 -39.59 -28.53
N SER A 311 18.97 -39.94 -27.61
CA SER A 311 18.79 -39.64 -26.17
C SER A 311 18.74 -38.13 -25.89
N ARG A 312 19.57 -37.36 -26.60
CA ARG A 312 19.59 -35.89 -26.54
C ARG A 312 18.29 -35.27 -27.06
N LEU A 313 17.78 -35.77 -28.19
CA LEU A 313 16.50 -35.31 -28.77
C LEU A 313 15.32 -35.62 -27.86
N GLN A 314 15.29 -36.79 -27.23
CA GLN A 314 14.27 -37.15 -26.23
C GLN A 314 14.29 -36.23 -25.00
N MET A 315 15.48 -35.84 -24.52
CA MET A 315 15.60 -34.88 -23.41
C MET A 315 15.02 -33.51 -23.79
N ARG A 316 15.31 -33.03 -25.01
CA ARG A 316 14.77 -31.76 -25.52
C ARG A 316 13.25 -31.79 -25.73
N GLN A 317 12.69 -32.93 -26.14
CA GLN A 317 11.24 -33.10 -26.25
C GLN A 317 10.55 -32.93 -24.89
N ARG A 318 11.09 -33.52 -23.81
CA ARG A 318 10.53 -33.37 -22.45
C ARG A 318 10.53 -31.91 -21.97
N GLN A 319 11.58 -31.16 -22.29
CA GLN A 319 11.69 -29.72 -21.96
C GLN A 319 10.63 -28.87 -22.69
N LEU A 320 10.28 -29.21 -23.93
CA LEU A 320 9.23 -28.51 -24.66
C LEU A 320 7.84 -28.84 -24.12
N CYS A 321 7.57 -30.10 -23.71
CA CYS A 321 6.32 -30.47 -23.07
C CYS A 321 6.07 -29.68 -21.77
N SER A 322 7.06 -29.57 -20.88
CA SER A 322 6.90 -28.82 -19.63
C SER A 322 6.69 -27.30 -19.83
N GLN A 323 7.23 -26.73 -20.93
CA GLN A 323 6.95 -25.34 -21.31
C GLN A 323 5.51 -25.13 -21.75
N VAL A 324 4.93 -26.07 -22.53
CA VAL A 324 3.52 -26.01 -22.96
C VAL A 324 2.58 -26.10 -21.75
N GLU A 325 2.83 -27.04 -20.83
CA GLU A 325 2.04 -27.19 -19.58
C GLU A 325 2.09 -25.95 -18.66
N SER A 326 3.14 -25.12 -18.77
CA SER A 326 3.23 -23.85 -18.04
C SER A 326 2.33 -22.78 -18.68
N LEU A 327 2.38 -22.66 -20.01
CA LEU A 327 1.60 -21.68 -20.78
C LEU A 327 0.09 -21.97 -20.73
N GLU A 328 -0.30 -23.25 -20.70
CA GLU A 328 -1.70 -23.64 -20.56
C GLU A 328 -2.28 -23.28 -19.18
N ARG A 329 -1.48 -23.42 -18.11
CA ARG A 329 -1.87 -22.97 -16.75
C ARG A 329 -2.04 -21.46 -16.67
N GLU A 330 -1.13 -20.69 -17.27
CA GLU A 330 -1.22 -19.24 -17.32
C GLU A 330 -2.48 -18.77 -18.07
N ARG A 331 -2.80 -19.42 -19.20
CA ARG A 331 -4.01 -19.14 -19.98
C ARG A 331 -5.30 -19.42 -19.21
N GLY A 332 -5.33 -20.48 -18.39
CA GLY A 332 -6.47 -20.77 -17.51
C GLY A 332 -6.71 -19.66 -16.48
N LEU A 333 -5.65 -19.18 -15.82
CA LEU A 333 -5.73 -18.08 -14.85
C LEU A 333 -6.25 -16.78 -15.48
N GLN A 334 -5.82 -16.45 -16.71
CA GLN A 334 -6.34 -15.28 -17.44
C GLN A 334 -7.84 -15.41 -17.75
N GLN A 335 -8.32 -16.61 -18.09
CA GLN A 335 -9.75 -16.83 -18.34
C GLN A 335 -10.60 -16.64 -17.08
N GLU A 336 -10.17 -17.15 -15.92
CA GLU A 336 -10.89 -16.93 -14.65
C GLU A 336 -10.99 -15.44 -14.27
N LEU A 337 -9.92 -14.66 -14.49
CA LEU A 337 -9.91 -13.22 -14.25
C LEU A 337 -10.92 -12.48 -15.15
N THR A 338 -11.01 -12.84 -16.43
CA THR A 338 -12.01 -12.23 -17.34
C THR A 338 -13.45 -12.57 -16.97
N LEU A 339 -13.72 -13.80 -16.50
CA LEU A 339 -15.06 -14.20 -16.06
C LEU A 339 -15.51 -13.46 -14.79
N ARG A 340 -14.60 -13.23 -13.83
CA ARG A 340 -14.90 -12.41 -12.63
C ARG A 340 -15.18 -10.94 -12.97
N GLY A 341 -14.55 -10.39 -14.00
CA GLY A 341 -14.82 -9.02 -14.47
C GLY A 341 -16.22 -8.83 -15.07
N SER A 342 -16.74 -9.83 -15.79
CA SER A 342 -18.01 -9.69 -16.54
C SER A 342 -19.28 -9.82 -15.68
N ILE A 343 -19.22 -10.48 -14.52
CA ILE A 343 -20.41 -10.79 -13.71
C ILE A 343 -20.95 -9.53 -12.99
N ASN A 344 -20.08 -8.58 -12.65
CA ASN A 344 -20.45 -7.37 -11.90
C ASN A 344 -21.04 -6.23 -12.75
N SER A 345 -21.22 -6.42 -14.07
CA SER A 345 -21.64 -5.36 -15.00
C SER A 345 -23.07 -5.52 -15.57
N ILE A 346 -23.79 -6.60 -15.24
CA ILE A 346 -25.01 -6.99 -15.98
C ILE A 346 -26.31 -6.89 -15.16
N GLN A 347 -26.26 -6.69 -13.83
CA GLN A 347 -27.45 -6.81 -12.98
C GLN A 347 -28.35 -5.56 -12.83
N ASP A 348 -27.88 -4.33 -13.11
CA ASP A 348 -28.61 -3.09 -12.72
C ASP A 348 -29.24 -2.26 -13.85
N ALA A 349 -29.25 -2.71 -15.12
CA ALA A 349 -29.50 -1.82 -16.27
C ALA A 349 -30.71 -2.16 -17.18
N ASN A 350 -31.68 -2.98 -16.77
CA ASN A 350 -32.68 -3.53 -17.72
C ASN A 350 -34.16 -3.56 -17.28
N ALA A 351 -34.62 -2.73 -16.33
CA ALA A 351 -36.03 -2.68 -15.95
C ALA A 351 -36.56 -1.30 -15.52
N SER A 352 -36.87 -0.41 -16.47
CA SER A 352 -38.10 0.43 -16.48
C SER A 352 -38.15 1.46 -17.64
N VAL A 353 -39.36 1.95 -17.92
CA VAL A 353 -39.68 3.05 -18.87
C VAL A 353 -39.62 2.72 -20.37
N ARG A 354 -40.58 1.89 -20.82
CA ARG A 354 -41.25 2.03 -22.12
C ARG A 354 -42.75 2.25 -21.90
N MET A 355 -43.45 2.80 -22.92
CA MET A 355 -44.83 3.38 -22.89
C MET A 355 -44.85 4.84 -22.37
N ILE A 356 -45.74 5.79 -22.73
CA ILE A 356 -46.80 5.97 -23.77
C ILE A 356 -47.24 7.47 -23.75
N PRO A 357 -47.85 8.10 -24.80
CA PRO A 357 -47.73 7.99 -26.26
C PRO A 357 -47.48 9.37 -26.94
N SER A 358 -47.42 9.42 -28.27
CA SER A 358 -47.25 10.64 -29.09
C SER A 358 -48.57 11.32 -29.51
N ILE A 359 -49.04 12.35 -28.79
CA ILE A 359 -50.05 13.31 -29.32
C ILE A 359 -49.82 14.72 -28.72
N LEU A 360 -49.32 15.67 -29.53
CA LEU A 360 -49.74 17.10 -29.62
C LEU A 360 -48.81 17.89 -30.57
N GLY A 361 -49.36 18.90 -31.25
CA GLY A 361 -48.72 19.53 -32.42
C GLY A 361 -47.80 20.73 -32.16
N THR A 362 -46.62 20.71 -32.80
CA THR A 362 -45.95 21.84 -33.48
C THR A 362 -45.86 23.22 -32.79
N ARG A 363 -45.75 23.31 -31.45
CA ARG A 363 -45.34 24.55 -30.77
C ARG A 363 -44.53 24.39 -29.47
N GLY A 364 -43.84 23.26 -29.30
CA GLY A 364 -43.19 22.86 -28.04
C GLY A 364 -41.67 22.65 -28.07
N ARG A 365 -40.91 23.29 -28.99
CA ARG A 365 -39.44 23.06 -29.05
C ARG A 365 -38.64 23.70 -27.90
N ASP A 366 -39.12 24.83 -27.37
CA ASP A 366 -38.36 25.58 -26.36
C ASP A 366 -38.45 24.92 -24.96
N TYR A 367 -39.59 24.29 -24.65
CA TYR A 367 -39.78 23.59 -23.37
C TYR A 367 -39.10 22.21 -23.29
N GLU A 368 -38.85 21.54 -24.43
CA GLU A 368 -38.05 20.30 -24.42
C GLU A 368 -36.60 20.58 -23.99
N ALA A 369 -36.03 21.71 -24.42
CA ALA A 369 -34.68 22.13 -24.04
C ALA A 369 -34.55 22.37 -22.52
N GLU A 370 -35.46 23.15 -21.92
CA GLU A 370 -35.49 23.39 -20.48
C GLU A 370 -35.69 22.10 -19.67
N ILE A 371 -36.51 21.17 -20.16
CA ILE A 371 -36.72 19.86 -19.53
C ILE A 371 -35.47 18.96 -19.66
N THR A 372 -34.72 19.04 -20.77
CA THR A 372 -33.43 18.33 -20.87
C THR A 372 -32.37 18.92 -19.95
N ASP A 373 -32.28 20.25 -19.85
CA ASP A 373 -31.32 20.91 -18.97
C ASP A 373 -31.60 20.61 -17.50
N LEU A 374 -32.88 20.65 -17.07
CA LEU A 374 -33.28 20.24 -15.72
C LEU A 374 -32.95 18.77 -15.44
N LYS A 375 -33.16 17.86 -16.40
CA LYS A 375 -32.77 16.44 -16.24
C LYS A 375 -31.27 16.27 -16.10
N VAL A 376 -30.47 17.01 -16.87
CA VAL A 376 -29.00 17.00 -16.78
C VAL A 376 -28.54 17.54 -15.42
N LEU A 377 -29.15 18.63 -14.93
CA LEU A 377 -28.84 19.22 -13.61
C LEU A 377 -29.20 18.27 -12.46
N CYS A 378 -30.37 17.63 -12.49
CA CYS A 378 -30.75 16.59 -11.52
C CYS A 378 -29.82 15.37 -11.57
N PHE A 379 -29.40 14.94 -12.78
CA PHE A 379 -28.45 13.83 -12.92
C PHE A 379 -27.08 14.15 -12.31
N PHE A 380 -26.54 15.35 -12.55
CA PHE A 380 -25.28 15.77 -11.91
C PHE A 380 -25.40 15.91 -10.39
N TYR A 381 -26.53 16.43 -9.88
CA TYR A 381 -26.76 16.54 -8.43
C TYR A 381 -26.84 15.16 -7.75
N LEU A 382 -27.60 14.22 -8.32
CA LEU A 382 -27.69 12.84 -7.82
C LEU A 382 -26.36 12.10 -7.91
N LYS A 383 -25.60 12.28 -9.00
CA LYS A 383 -24.25 11.72 -9.14
C LYS A 383 -23.26 12.31 -8.13
N GLY A 384 -23.39 13.59 -7.79
CA GLY A 384 -22.62 14.25 -6.73
C GLY A 384 -22.91 13.67 -5.34
N ILE A 385 -24.19 13.46 -5.00
CA ILE A 385 -24.58 12.79 -3.75
C ILE A 385 -24.01 11.37 -3.69
N TYR A 386 -24.12 10.59 -4.76
CA TYR A 386 -23.59 9.22 -4.83
C TYR A 386 -22.05 9.17 -4.68
N LEU A 387 -21.33 10.10 -5.30
CA LEU A 387 -19.87 10.22 -5.12
C LEU A 387 -19.50 10.59 -3.68
N HIS A 388 -20.20 11.54 -3.07
CA HIS A 388 -19.96 11.94 -1.68
C HIS A 388 -20.25 10.81 -0.69
N GLN A 389 -21.35 10.07 -0.89
CA GLN A 389 -21.70 8.91 -0.08
C GLN A 389 -20.66 7.79 -0.16
N ASN A 390 -20.13 7.49 -1.35
CA ASN A 390 -19.04 6.52 -1.51
C ASN A 390 -17.74 7.00 -0.84
N LEU A 391 -17.42 8.29 -0.92
CA LEU A 391 -16.22 8.85 -0.30
C LEU A 391 -16.28 8.77 1.23
N LEU A 392 -17.43 9.11 1.82
CA LEU A 392 -17.72 8.89 3.24
C LEU A 392 -17.60 7.41 3.64
N LEU A 393 -18.19 6.50 2.85
CA LEU A 393 -18.10 5.05 3.11
C LEU A 393 -16.65 4.53 3.06
N THR A 394 -15.81 5.14 2.23
CA THR A 394 -14.39 4.78 2.09
C THR A 394 -13.57 5.30 3.29
N ASN A 395 -13.84 6.52 3.74
CA ASN A 395 -13.22 7.09 4.95
C ASN A 395 -13.59 6.29 6.21
N ILE A 396 -14.86 5.89 6.36
CA ILE A 396 -15.32 5.04 7.48
C ILE A 396 -14.58 3.69 7.48
N LYS A 397 -14.38 3.06 6.32
CA LYS A 397 -13.59 1.82 6.20
C LYS A 397 -12.13 2.03 6.61
N LEU A 398 -11.51 3.12 6.16
CA LEU A 398 -10.11 3.41 6.46
C LEU A 398 -9.88 3.73 7.95
N LEU A 399 -10.79 4.46 8.59
CA LEU A 399 -10.80 4.69 10.03
C LEU A 399 -11.00 3.39 10.82
N LYS A 400 -11.90 2.51 10.37
CA LYS A 400 -12.10 1.18 10.99
C LYS A 400 -10.81 0.35 10.95
N SER A 401 -10.12 0.29 9.81
CA SER A 401 -8.86 -0.45 9.71
C SER A 401 -7.72 0.17 10.54
N ARG A 402 -7.64 1.51 10.66
CA ARG A 402 -6.70 2.16 11.60
C ARG A 402 -6.99 1.76 13.06
N LEU A 403 -8.26 1.78 13.46
CA LEU A 403 -8.68 1.38 14.81
C LEU A 403 -8.35 -0.10 15.10
N GLU A 404 -8.55 -0.98 14.11
CA GLU A 404 -8.21 -2.41 14.21
C GLU A 404 -6.69 -2.64 14.39
N ILE A 405 -5.84 -1.86 13.70
CA ILE A 405 -4.38 -1.93 13.86
C ILE A 405 -3.96 -1.49 15.26
N SER A 406 -4.36 -0.29 15.72
CA SER A 406 -3.97 0.19 17.05
C SER A 406 -4.54 -0.65 18.20
N LEU A 407 -5.68 -1.32 17.99
CA LEU A 407 -6.25 -2.26 18.95
C LEU A 407 -5.49 -3.61 18.98
N GLN A 408 -4.77 -3.97 17.91
CA GLN A 408 -3.83 -5.09 17.93
C GLN A 408 -2.50 -4.68 18.59
N GLU A 409 -1.95 -3.51 18.26
CA GLU A 409 -0.73 -2.98 18.89
C GLU A 409 -0.86 -2.89 20.43
N MET A 410 -2.02 -2.48 20.94
CA MET A 410 -2.29 -2.49 22.39
C MET A 410 -2.30 -3.91 23.00
N LYS A 411 -2.77 -4.93 22.28
CA LYS A 411 -2.74 -6.32 22.79
C LYS A 411 -1.33 -6.86 22.83
N ASP A 412 -0.55 -6.61 21.77
CA ASP A 412 0.84 -7.05 21.69
C ASP A 412 1.69 -6.39 22.80
N LEU A 413 1.37 -5.14 23.17
CA LEU A 413 1.97 -4.45 24.33
C LEU A 413 1.49 -5.01 25.67
N ASP A 414 0.20 -5.32 25.84
CA ASP A 414 -0.30 -5.93 27.08
C ASP A 414 0.30 -7.33 27.30
N GLU A 415 0.47 -8.13 26.24
CA GLU A 415 1.17 -9.42 26.28
C GLU A 415 2.66 -9.25 26.67
N ARG A 416 3.37 -8.26 26.09
CA ARG A 416 4.74 -7.92 26.49
C ARG A 416 4.83 -7.49 27.95
N LEU A 417 3.90 -6.66 28.42
CA LEU A 417 3.84 -6.22 29.82
C LEU A 417 3.52 -7.39 30.76
N GLN A 418 2.67 -8.34 30.36
CA GLN A 418 2.42 -9.56 31.15
C GLN A 418 3.68 -10.43 31.23
N ASN A 419 4.38 -10.65 30.12
CA ASN A 419 5.61 -11.44 30.08
C ASN A 419 6.72 -10.81 30.94
N ALA A 420 6.98 -9.51 30.78
CA ALA A 420 7.97 -8.80 31.59
C ALA A 420 7.60 -8.73 33.09
N ASN A 421 6.31 -8.71 33.44
CA ASN A 421 5.88 -8.85 34.84
C ASN A 421 6.10 -10.28 35.39
N GLN A 422 6.00 -11.32 34.54
CA GLN A 422 6.34 -12.69 34.93
C GLN A 422 7.85 -12.82 35.15
N GLU A 423 8.69 -12.27 34.27
CA GLU A 423 10.16 -12.24 34.41
C GLU A 423 10.59 -11.45 35.67
N LEU A 424 10.04 -10.27 35.92
CA LEU A 424 10.27 -9.56 37.19
C LEU A 424 9.82 -10.38 38.41
N SER A 425 8.77 -11.19 38.29
CA SER A 425 8.33 -12.07 39.38
C SER A 425 9.34 -13.19 39.64
N THR A 426 9.89 -13.82 38.59
CA THR A 426 10.92 -14.86 38.75
C THR A 426 12.20 -14.27 39.34
N LEU A 427 12.70 -13.13 38.85
CA LEU A 427 13.89 -12.46 39.41
C LEU A 427 13.70 -12.02 40.87
N ARG A 428 12.48 -11.63 41.27
CA ARG A 428 12.16 -11.35 42.68
C ARG A 428 12.24 -12.61 43.53
N HIS A 429 11.74 -13.75 43.03
CA HIS A 429 11.87 -15.03 43.73
C HIS A 429 13.33 -15.49 43.82
N GLU A 430 14.12 -15.36 42.75
CA GLU A 430 15.56 -15.65 42.77
C GLU A 430 16.31 -14.76 43.79
N LYS A 431 16.03 -13.44 43.81
CA LYS A 431 16.63 -12.53 44.79
C LYS A 431 16.26 -12.89 46.23
N ILE A 432 15.02 -13.32 46.47
CA ILE A 432 14.58 -13.80 47.77
C ILE A 432 15.32 -15.10 48.13
N GLN A 433 15.44 -16.05 47.20
CA GLN A 433 16.18 -17.30 47.38
C GLN A 433 17.65 -17.03 47.71
N TYR A 434 18.34 -16.17 46.97
CA TYR A 434 19.72 -15.77 47.28
C TYR A 434 19.85 -15.13 48.67
N SER A 435 18.84 -14.39 49.16
CA SER A 435 18.86 -13.85 50.52
C SER A 435 18.65 -14.94 51.59
N TYR A 436 17.79 -15.93 51.33
CA TYR A 436 17.61 -17.09 52.21
C TYR A 436 18.84 -17.99 52.23
N ASP A 437 19.44 -18.27 51.08
CA ASP A 437 20.68 -19.03 50.98
C ASP A 437 21.78 -18.30 51.76
N ARG A 438 22.01 -17.01 51.47
CA ARG A 438 22.98 -16.18 52.20
C ARG A 438 22.77 -16.23 53.71
N GLN A 439 21.53 -16.06 54.17
CA GLN A 439 21.22 -16.09 55.60
C GLN A 439 21.41 -17.49 56.19
N SER A 440 21.04 -18.57 55.47
CA SER A 440 21.30 -19.95 55.89
C SER A 440 22.80 -20.29 55.96
N TRP A 441 23.65 -19.62 55.16
CA TRP A 441 25.11 -19.74 55.23
C TRP A 441 25.70 -18.87 56.36
N GLU A 442 25.14 -17.67 56.62
CA GLU A 442 25.55 -16.80 57.73
C GLU A 442 25.15 -17.40 59.11
N ASP A 443 23.98 -18.04 59.21
CA ASP A 443 23.55 -18.83 60.38
C ASP A 443 24.24 -20.22 60.46
N GLY A 444 24.79 -20.68 59.33
CA GLY A 444 25.53 -21.93 59.16
C GLY A 444 26.92 -21.90 59.78
N LYS A 445 26.98 -22.09 61.11
CA LYS A 445 28.24 -22.19 61.89
C LYS A 445 29.31 -23.04 61.19
N ALA A 446 30.46 -22.41 60.97
CA ALA A 446 31.72 -22.96 60.47
C ALA A 446 31.92 -24.47 60.67
N ILE A 447 31.99 -25.21 59.56
CA ILE A 447 32.49 -26.59 59.52
C ILE A 447 33.84 -26.61 58.79
N ASP A 448 34.88 -26.33 59.57
CA ASP A 448 36.25 -26.88 59.58
C ASP A 448 37.09 -27.16 58.32
N GLU A 449 36.61 -26.94 57.09
CA GLU A 449 37.43 -27.13 55.88
C GLU A 449 37.83 -25.80 55.23
N GLY A 450 39.15 -25.60 55.08
CA GLY A 450 39.80 -24.32 54.76
C GLY A 450 39.61 -23.81 53.33
N ILE A 451 38.36 -23.64 52.91
CA ILE A 451 37.97 -22.92 51.70
C ILE A 451 37.90 -21.43 52.05
N ASP A 452 38.57 -20.58 51.27
CA ASP A 452 38.60 -19.13 51.51
C ASP A 452 37.22 -18.49 51.27
N MET A 453 36.42 -18.41 52.34
CA MET A 453 35.08 -17.81 52.34
C MET A 453 35.06 -16.41 51.74
N THR A 454 36.17 -15.67 51.82
CA THR A 454 36.31 -14.31 51.26
C THR A 454 36.10 -14.30 49.74
N ILE A 455 36.51 -15.36 49.04
CA ILE A 455 36.33 -15.49 47.59
C ILE A 455 34.87 -15.83 47.27
N PHE A 456 34.23 -16.71 48.05
CA PHE A 456 32.86 -17.12 47.82
C PHE A 456 31.85 -16.01 48.14
N ILE A 457 32.05 -15.24 49.22
CA ILE A 457 31.25 -14.06 49.55
C ILE A 457 31.37 -13.00 48.44
N LYS A 458 32.58 -12.75 47.92
CA LYS A 458 32.77 -11.86 46.76
C LYS A 458 32.05 -12.35 45.50
N TYR A 459 31.99 -13.66 45.27
CA TYR A 459 31.23 -14.23 44.15
C TYR A 459 29.73 -14.01 44.32
N ILE A 460 29.17 -14.25 45.53
CA ILE A 460 27.77 -13.97 45.84
C ILE A 460 27.45 -12.47 45.68
N ASP A 461 28.28 -11.57 46.21
CA ASP A 461 28.09 -10.13 46.07
C ASP A 461 28.24 -9.67 44.60
N LEU A 462 29.08 -10.33 43.78
CA LEU A 462 29.15 -10.08 42.34
C LEU A 462 27.85 -10.50 41.64
N CYS A 463 27.37 -11.72 41.88
CA CYS A 463 26.10 -12.21 41.33
C CYS A 463 24.92 -11.33 41.75
N ALA A 464 24.84 -10.94 43.04
CA ALA A 464 23.80 -10.05 43.53
C ALA A 464 23.84 -8.67 42.84
N ASN A 465 25.03 -8.12 42.57
CA ASN A 465 25.19 -6.87 41.81
C ASN A 465 24.81 -7.02 40.33
N GLU A 466 25.10 -8.16 39.69
CA GLU A 466 24.67 -8.43 38.31
C GLU A 466 23.14 -8.59 38.22
N SER A 467 22.52 -9.37 39.11
CA SER A 467 21.06 -9.49 39.17
C SER A 467 20.40 -8.15 39.47
N GLN A 468 20.95 -7.33 40.35
CA GLN A 468 20.43 -5.97 40.60
C GLN A 468 20.56 -5.06 39.36
N LYS A 469 21.64 -5.17 38.57
CA LYS A 469 21.77 -4.45 37.29
C LYS A 469 20.75 -4.90 36.25
N ARG A 470 20.46 -6.21 36.16
CA ARG A 470 19.41 -6.75 35.27
C ARG A 470 18.03 -6.23 35.66
N ILE A 471 17.67 -6.36 36.95
CA ILE A 471 16.42 -5.84 37.51
C ILE A 471 16.27 -4.33 37.22
N ASN A 472 17.32 -3.53 37.39
CA ASN A 472 17.26 -2.10 37.10
C ASN A 472 17.02 -1.84 35.59
N LYS A 473 17.72 -2.57 34.71
CA LYS A 473 17.55 -2.42 33.25
C LYS A 473 16.14 -2.80 32.81
N GLU A 474 15.60 -3.93 33.29
CA GLU A 474 14.24 -4.37 32.99
C GLU A 474 13.19 -3.40 33.55
N MET A 475 13.44 -2.78 34.70
CA MET A 475 12.60 -1.72 35.25
C MET A 475 12.59 -0.48 34.36
N ASP A 476 13.74 -0.06 33.82
CA ASP A 476 13.84 1.06 32.88
C ASP A 476 13.14 0.73 31.55
N ASP A 477 13.37 -0.46 30.99
CA ASP A 477 12.71 -0.95 29.77
C ASP A 477 11.17 -1.03 29.96
N LEU A 478 10.70 -1.42 31.15
CA LEU A 478 9.28 -1.40 31.54
C LEU A 478 8.70 0.00 31.71
N ILE A 479 9.47 0.98 32.21
CA ILE A 479 9.04 2.37 32.31
C ILE A 479 8.84 2.96 30.91
N VAL A 480 9.75 2.67 29.97
CA VAL A 480 9.61 3.06 28.57
C VAL A 480 8.36 2.43 27.95
N SER A 481 8.22 1.10 28.04
CA SER A 481 7.05 0.37 27.51
C SER A 481 5.71 0.85 28.11
N LYS A 482 5.68 1.15 29.41
CA LYS A 482 4.49 1.75 30.06
C LYS A 482 4.17 3.14 29.50
N SER A 483 5.18 3.97 29.23
CA SER A 483 4.97 5.29 28.65
C SER A 483 4.44 5.22 27.21
N GLU A 484 4.90 4.24 26.42
CA GLU A 484 4.39 3.95 25.08
C GLU A 484 2.93 3.47 25.12
N ALA A 485 2.60 2.54 26.03
CA ALA A 485 1.23 2.09 26.25
C ALA A 485 0.28 3.22 26.69
N GLU A 486 0.72 4.13 27.57
CA GLU A 486 -0.06 5.31 27.95
C GLU A 486 -0.25 6.30 26.79
N ASN A 487 0.75 6.46 25.91
CA ASN A 487 0.62 7.29 24.72
C ASN A 487 -0.36 6.66 23.71
N LEU A 488 -0.30 5.35 23.49
CA LEU A 488 -1.23 4.61 22.64
C LEU A 488 -2.66 4.65 23.19
N ALA A 489 -2.85 4.49 24.51
CA ALA A 489 -4.16 4.64 25.14
C ALA A 489 -4.77 6.04 24.91
N ARG A 490 -3.97 7.11 25.02
CA ARG A 490 -4.40 8.48 24.69
C ARG A 490 -4.73 8.66 23.20
N ASN A 491 -3.99 8.01 22.30
CA ASN A 491 -4.28 8.05 20.87
C ASN A 491 -5.57 7.28 20.52
N VAL A 492 -5.80 6.13 21.14
CA VAL A 492 -7.04 5.35 20.99
C VAL A 492 -8.24 6.10 21.55
N GLN A 493 -8.09 6.82 22.67
CA GLN A 493 -9.13 7.70 23.18
C GLN A 493 -9.48 8.80 22.16
N LYS A 494 -8.48 9.51 21.61
CA LYS A 494 -8.70 10.52 20.55
C LYS A 494 -9.40 9.94 19.32
N LEU A 495 -8.97 8.78 18.83
CA LEU A 495 -9.61 8.10 17.70
C LEU A 495 -11.05 7.66 18.02
N SER A 496 -11.36 7.35 19.27
CA SER A 496 -12.74 7.07 19.72
C SER A 496 -13.59 8.34 19.73
N GLU A 497 -13.06 9.46 20.23
CA GLU A 497 -13.72 10.77 20.23
C GLU A 497 -13.95 11.28 18.79
N GLU A 498 -12.96 11.14 17.89
CA GLU A 498 -13.10 11.43 16.46
C GLU A 498 -14.16 10.54 15.79
N LYS A 499 -14.20 9.25 16.14
CA LYS A 499 -15.23 8.33 15.62
C LYS A 499 -16.63 8.74 16.09
N GLU A 500 -16.83 9.04 17.37
CA GLU A 500 -18.12 9.52 17.88
C GLU A 500 -18.54 10.84 17.22
N HIS A 501 -17.58 11.74 16.97
CA HIS A 501 -17.84 12.96 16.22
C HIS A 501 -18.31 12.67 14.78
N ILE A 502 -17.61 11.81 14.05
CA ILE A 502 -17.97 11.40 12.67
C ILE A 502 -19.31 10.66 12.63
N ASP A 503 -19.60 9.77 13.60
CA ASP A 503 -20.89 9.10 13.72
C ASP A 503 -22.03 10.12 13.99
N SER A 504 -21.75 11.19 14.75
CA SER A 504 -22.69 12.29 14.97
C SER A 504 -22.91 13.14 13.72
N GLU A 505 -21.85 13.47 12.96
CA GLU A 505 -21.95 14.19 11.69
C GLU A 505 -22.67 13.38 10.63
N TYR A 506 -22.39 12.07 10.53
CA TYR A 506 -23.08 11.15 9.65
C TYR A 506 -24.58 11.10 9.95
N LYS A 507 -24.96 11.04 11.24
CA LYS A 507 -26.36 11.09 11.66
C LYS A 507 -27.03 12.42 11.29
N ILE A 508 -26.36 13.56 11.51
CA ILE A 508 -26.84 14.88 11.10
C ILE A 508 -26.98 14.97 9.58
N ALA A 509 -26.05 14.40 8.81
CA ALA A 509 -26.12 14.33 7.35
C ALA A 509 -27.27 13.44 6.87
N GLN A 510 -27.53 12.31 7.54
CA GLN A 510 -28.64 11.42 7.28
C GLN A 510 -29.99 12.09 7.58
N GLU A 511 -30.12 12.82 8.70
CA GLU A 511 -31.32 13.60 9.03
C GLU A 511 -31.55 14.76 8.02
N LYS A 512 -30.48 15.45 7.59
CA LYS A 512 -30.55 16.45 6.51
C LYS A 512 -30.97 15.83 5.17
N LEU A 513 -30.49 14.63 4.84
CA LEU A 513 -30.86 13.90 3.62
C LEU A 513 -32.33 13.48 3.66
N LEU A 514 -32.81 12.92 4.77
CA LEU A 514 -34.23 12.57 4.97
C LEU A 514 -35.12 13.82 4.91
N SER A 515 -34.70 14.95 5.49
CA SER A 515 -35.41 16.23 5.39
C SER A 515 -35.44 16.77 3.95
N ALA A 516 -34.35 16.63 3.20
CA ALA A 516 -34.29 16.99 1.79
C ALA A 516 -35.18 16.09 0.93
N GLN A 517 -35.19 14.78 1.20
CA GLN A 517 -36.05 13.81 0.51
C GLN A 517 -37.53 14.11 0.77
N ALA A 518 -37.94 14.31 2.03
CA ALA A 518 -39.31 14.70 2.36
C ALA A 518 -39.74 16.04 1.72
N LYS A 519 -38.80 16.97 1.51
CA LYS A 519 -39.04 18.21 0.74
C LYS A 519 -39.20 17.92 -0.76
N CYS A 520 -38.40 17.02 -1.33
CA CYS A 520 -38.56 16.58 -2.72
C CYS A 520 -39.92 15.89 -2.93
N ASP A 521 -40.33 15.00 -2.02
CA ASP A 521 -41.62 14.31 -2.08
C ASP A 521 -42.78 15.32 -2.00
N ASN A 522 -42.73 16.29 -1.09
CA ASN A 522 -43.73 17.37 -0.99
C ASN A 522 -43.75 18.27 -2.25
N LEU A 523 -42.58 18.64 -2.79
CA LEU A 523 -42.51 19.37 -4.07
C LEU A 523 -43.06 18.55 -5.24
N GLN A 524 -42.91 17.22 -5.21
CA GLN A 524 -43.45 16.32 -6.22
C GLN A 524 -44.98 16.18 -6.08
N GLU A 525 -45.53 16.10 -4.87
CA GLU A 525 -46.98 16.21 -4.62
C GLU A 525 -47.54 17.56 -5.08
N GLN A 526 -46.83 18.67 -4.79
CA GLN A 526 -47.20 20.00 -5.28
C GLN A 526 -47.21 20.05 -6.81
N LEU A 527 -46.17 19.52 -7.47
CA LEU A 527 -46.08 19.44 -8.93
C LEU A 527 -47.24 18.62 -9.52
N VAL A 528 -47.57 17.47 -8.92
CA VAL A 528 -48.73 16.65 -9.31
C VAL A 528 -50.01 17.47 -9.15
N SER A 529 -50.23 18.14 -8.02
CA SER A 529 -51.44 18.95 -7.79
C SER A 529 -51.56 20.14 -8.77
N VAL A 530 -50.44 20.75 -9.16
CA VAL A 530 -50.40 21.84 -10.15
C VAL A 530 -50.66 21.29 -11.55
N SER A 531 -50.09 20.13 -11.90
CA SER A 531 -50.35 19.47 -13.18
C SER A 531 -51.82 19.04 -13.33
N GLU A 532 -52.44 18.59 -12.24
CA GLU A 532 -53.86 18.21 -12.20
C GLU A 532 -54.76 19.45 -12.31
N LYS A 533 -54.47 20.53 -11.57
CA LYS A 533 -55.15 21.82 -11.72
C LYS A 533 -55.04 22.36 -13.14
N TYR A 534 -53.85 22.27 -13.75
CA TYR A 534 -53.62 22.72 -15.13
C TYR A 534 -54.36 21.86 -16.16
N SER A 535 -54.34 20.54 -16.00
CA SER A 535 -55.11 19.58 -16.81
C SER A 535 -56.62 19.85 -16.73
N ASN A 536 -57.14 20.08 -15.51
CA ASN A 536 -58.56 20.40 -15.30
C ASN A 536 -58.93 21.79 -15.83
N ALA A 537 -58.02 22.78 -15.76
CA ALA A 537 -58.20 24.08 -16.39
C ALA A 537 -58.23 23.97 -17.94
N LEU A 538 -57.38 23.13 -18.53
CA LEU A 538 -57.39 22.83 -19.97
C LEU A 538 -58.68 22.13 -20.41
N LYS A 539 -59.16 21.13 -19.65
CA LYS A 539 -60.47 20.50 -19.90
C LYS A 539 -61.60 21.52 -19.85
N LYS A 540 -61.67 22.34 -18.79
CA LYS A 540 -62.69 23.38 -18.63
C LYS A 540 -62.63 24.42 -19.75
N SER A 541 -61.45 24.86 -20.14
CA SER A 541 -61.25 25.75 -21.29
C SER A 541 -61.70 25.10 -22.61
N SER A 542 -61.41 23.81 -22.82
CA SER A 542 -61.89 23.05 -23.98
C SER A 542 -63.41 22.89 -24.00
N GLU A 543 -64.06 22.67 -22.85
CA GLU A 543 -65.51 22.62 -22.72
C GLU A 543 -66.16 23.99 -22.97
N GLU A 544 -65.58 25.06 -22.44
CA GLU A 544 -66.01 26.44 -22.69
C GLU A 544 -65.84 26.80 -24.17
N HIS A 545 -64.75 26.35 -24.82
CA HIS A 545 -64.55 26.52 -26.25
C HIS A 545 -65.56 25.71 -27.08
N SER A 546 -65.90 24.48 -26.67
CA SER A 546 -66.96 23.68 -27.31
C SER A 546 -68.33 24.38 -27.21
N LYS A 547 -68.69 24.89 -26.02
CA LYS A 547 -69.91 25.68 -25.80
C LYS A 547 -69.92 26.97 -26.63
N PHE A 548 -68.77 27.63 -26.78
CA PHE A 548 -68.62 28.81 -27.62
C PHE A 548 -68.77 28.47 -29.11
N VAL A 549 -68.24 27.34 -29.57
CA VAL A 549 -68.43 26.84 -30.95
C VAL A 549 -69.90 26.49 -31.22
N GLU A 550 -70.60 25.84 -30.29
CA GLU A 550 -72.04 25.58 -30.40
C GLU A 550 -72.88 26.88 -30.37
N SER A 551 -72.47 27.85 -29.55
CA SER A 551 -73.08 29.19 -29.50
C SER A 551 -72.86 29.96 -30.81
N ASN A 552 -71.67 29.91 -31.39
CA ASN A 552 -71.40 30.50 -32.71
C ASN A 552 -72.18 29.79 -33.82
N LYS A 553 -72.32 28.45 -33.76
CA LYS A 553 -73.13 27.68 -34.72
C LYS A 553 -74.61 28.06 -34.64
N THR A 554 -75.16 28.26 -33.44
CA THR A 554 -76.54 28.75 -33.26
C THR A 554 -76.71 30.23 -33.62
N LEU A 555 -75.68 31.06 -33.46
CA LEU A 555 -75.67 32.44 -33.97
C LEU A 555 -75.60 32.49 -35.51
N GLN A 556 -74.80 31.63 -36.16
CA GLN A 556 -74.76 31.53 -37.63
C GLN A 556 -76.11 31.06 -38.20
N ASN A 557 -76.79 30.12 -37.53
CA ASN A 557 -78.16 29.73 -37.91
C ASN A 557 -79.15 30.91 -37.77
N LYS A 558 -79.04 31.74 -36.71
CA LYS A 558 -79.88 32.94 -36.57
C LYS A 558 -79.53 34.05 -37.56
N ILE A 559 -78.27 34.20 -37.95
CA ILE A 559 -77.85 35.18 -38.96
C ILE A 559 -78.43 34.78 -40.32
N THR A 560 -78.37 33.50 -40.69
CA THR A 560 -78.99 33.01 -41.94
C THR A 560 -80.52 33.17 -41.93
N GLU A 561 -81.20 32.86 -40.82
CA GLU A 561 -82.64 33.16 -40.66
C GLU A 561 -82.98 34.66 -40.78
N LEU A 562 -82.11 35.56 -40.29
CA LEU A 562 -82.29 37.01 -40.38
C LEU A 562 -81.96 37.58 -41.77
N GLU A 563 -81.01 36.98 -42.50
CA GLU A 563 -80.67 37.35 -43.87
C GLU A 563 -81.81 36.98 -44.82
N ASP A 564 -82.43 35.81 -44.66
CA ASP A 564 -83.64 35.42 -45.37
C ASP A 564 -84.85 36.31 -45.01
N GLY A 565 -85.01 36.67 -43.73
CA GLY A 565 -86.07 37.58 -43.29
C GLY A 565 -85.94 39.02 -43.80
N ASN A 566 -84.71 39.55 -43.88
CA ASN A 566 -84.46 40.92 -44.34
C ASN A 566 -84.56 41.08 -45.86
N ARG A 567 -84.34 40.01 -46.62
CA ARG A 567 -84.52 40.02 -48.09
C ARG A 567 -85.97 40.26 -48.53
N ILE A 568 -86.94 39.99 -47.65
CA ILE A 568 -88.39 40.18 -47.90
C ILE A 568 -88.88 41.58 -47.49
N ARG A 569 -88.13 42.32 -46.66
CA ARG A 569 -88.61 43.57 -46.04
C ARG A 569 -88.01 44.87 -46.61
N ALA A 570 -87.07 44.77 -47.55
CA ALA A 570 -86.34 45.91 -48.14
C ALA A 570 -86.98 46.52 -49.42
N GLU A 571 -88.27 46.29 -49.69
CA GLU A 571 -88.92 46.74 -50.94
C GLU A 571 -90.16 47.63 -50.74
N ARG A 572 -90.33 48.28 -49.58
CA ARG A 572 -91.43 49.26 -49.37
C ARG A 572 -91.04 50.56 -48.66
N SER A 573 -91.59 51.65 -49.21
CA SER A 573 -91.80 52.99 -48.64
C SER A 573 -90.60 53.91 -48.39
N ALA A 574 -90.34 54.76 -49.38
CA ALA A 574 -89.82 56.12 -49.20
C ALA A 574 -90.96 57.15 -48.98
N LEU A 575 -90.61 58.43 -48.73
CA LEU A 575 -91.46 59.63 -48.48
C LEU A 575 -92.07 59.72 -47.05
N ARG A 576 -92.11 60.87 -46.33
CA ARG A 576 -92.30 62.28 -46.75
C ARG A 576 -92.06 63.30 -45.60
N PHE A 577 -91.80 64.57 -45.93
CA PHE A 577 -91.88 65.77 -45.05
C PHE A 577 -93.35 66.13 -44.69
N PRO A 578 -93.59 67.00 -43.67
CA PRO A 578 -94.05 68.38 -43.99
C PRO A 578 -93.65 69.53 -43.01
N SER A 579 -93.95 70.77 -43.43
CA SER A 579 -93.76 72.08 -42.75
C SER A 579 -95.09 72.82 -42.55
N LYS A 580 -95.18 73.86 -41.67
CA LYS A 580 -96.00 75.12 -41.79
C LYS A 580 -96.02 76.01 -40.49
N ARG A 581 -95.74 77.35 -40.56
CA ARG A 581 -96.66 78.56 -40.56
C ARG A 581 -97.27 78.96 -39.18
N SER A 582 -97.64 80.23 -38.84
CA SER A 582 -97.48 81.59 -39.45
C SER A 582 -98.06 82.78 -38.63
N ARG A 583 -97.46 84.00 -38.74
CA ARG A 583 -98.05 85.39 -38.83
C ARG A 583 -98.98 85.99 -37.72
N HIS A 584 -98.61 87.18 -37.20
CA HIS A 584 -99.30 88.50 -37.34
C HIS A 584 -98.52 89.64 -36.60
N ARG A 585 -98.03 90.69 -37.28
CA ARG A 585 -98.59 92.06 -37.52
C ARG A 585 -98.44 93.11 -36.37
N ASN A 586 -97.40 93.93 -36.52
CA ASN A 586 -97.23 95.37 -36.22
C ASN A 586 -98.11 96.05 -35.14
N CYS A 587 -97.50 96.32 -33.97
CA CYS A 587 -97.57 97.63 -33.26
C CYS A 587 -96.62 97.67 -32.04
N GLN A 588 -95.29 97.58 -32.22
CA GLN A 588 -94.35 97.55 -31.07
C GLN A 588 -92.87 97.90 -31.36
N ILE A 589 -92.58 98.64 -32.44
CA ILE A 589 -91.20 98.78 -33.00
C ILE A 589 -90.25 99.67 -32.18
N GLU A 590 -90.74 100.38 -31.15
CA GLU A 590 -89.89 101.22 -30.28
C GLU A 590 -89.59 100.54 -28.93
N VAL A 591 -90.56 99.85 -28.31
CA VAL A 591 -90.35 99.09 -27.06
C VAL A 591 -89.53 97.81 -27.27
N THR A 592 -89.51 97.24 -28.47
CA THR A 592 -88.63 96.10 -28.78
C THR A 592 -87.16 96.52 -28.87
N LYS A 593 -86.86 97.70 -29.41
CA LYS A 593 -85.48 98.19 -29.51
C LYS A 593 -84.86 98.47 -28.15
N GLU A 594 -85.60 99.03 -27.20
CA GLU A 594 -85.09 99.22 -25.83
C GLU A 594 -84.84 97.88 -25.14
N LYS A 595 -85.70 96.87 -25.34
CA LYS A 595 -85.48 95.52 -24.80
C LYS A 595 -84.30 94.81 -25.47
N GLU A 596 -84.12 94.96 -26.78
CA GLU A 596 -82.96 94.45 -27.50
C GLU A 596 -81.67 95.15 -27.06
N ILE A 597 -81.69 96.47 -26.80
CA ILE A 597 -80.53 97.22 -26.27
C ILE A 597 -80.20 96.78 -24.84
N ILE A 598 -81.20 96.55 -23.98
CA ILE A 598 -80.98 95.99 -22.64
C ILE A 598 -80.39 94.58 -22.74
N ASN A 599 -80.96 93.72 -23.59
CA ASN A 599 -80.47 92.35 -23.77
C ASN A 599 -79.04 92.30 -24.34
N ILE A 600 -78.70 93.18 -25.31
CA ILE A 600 -77.32 93.34 -25.82
C ILE A 600 -76.37 93.88 -24.74
N ARG A 601 -76.86 94.74 -23.82
CA ARG A 601 -76.07 95.25 -22.71
C ARG A 601 -75.79 94.17 -21.66
N ASP A 602 -76.80 93.37 -21.35
CA ASP A 602 -76.69 92.23 -20.43
C ASP A 602 -75.78 91.15 -21.05
N GLU A 603 -75.96 90.81 -22.33
CA GLU A 603 -75.05 89.93 -23.07
C GLU A 603 -73.61 90.48 -23.06
N SER A 604 -73.41 91.77 -23.37
CA SER A 604 -72.09 92.42 -23.31
C SER A 604 -71.48 92.39 -21.90
N GLN A 605 -72.30 92.46 -20.85
CA GLN A 605 -71.82 92.31 -19.48
C GLN A 605 -71.45 90.86 -19.19
N THR A 606 -72.25 89.86 -19.60
CA THR A 606 -71.89 88.44 -19.43
C THR A 606 -70.61 88.06 -20.20
N TYR A 607 -70.39 88.62 -21.40
CA TYR A 607 -69.13 88.45 -22.13
C TYR A 607 -67.94 89.09 -21.41
N LYS A 608 -68.15 90.24 -20.77
CA LYS A 608 -67.13 90.89 -19.95
C LYS A 608 -66.79 90.05 -18.71
N ASP A 609 -67.80 89.57 -17.99
CA ASP A 609 -67.64 88.71 -16.82
C ASP A 609 -66.98 87.36 -17.18
N LEU A 610 -67.30 86.79 -18.35
CA LEU A 610 -66.64 85.60 -18.90
C LEU A 610 -65.18 85.88 -19.29
N TYR A 611 -64.88 87.03 -19.88
CA TYR A 611 -63.52 87.42 -20.21
C TYR A 611 -62.67 87.67 -18.94
N GLU A 612 -63.23 88.31 -17.92
CA GLU A 612 -62.59 88.50 -16.62
C GLU A 612 -62.34 87.16 -15.92
N LYS A 613 -63.28 86.20 -15.97
CA LYS A 613 -63.07 84.82 -15.50
C LYS A 613 -61.98 84.09 -16.28
N TYR A 614 -61.99 84.17 -17.61
CA TYR A 614 -60.95 83.53 -18.43
C TYR A 614 -59.56 84.12 -18.15
N GLN A 615 -59.47 85.43 -17.91
CA GLN A 615 -58.24 86.10 -17.48
C GLN A 615 -57.75 85.64 -16.09
N THR A 616 -58.65 85.35 -15.13
CA THR A 616 -58.25 84.81 -13.82
C THR A 616 -57.88 83.33 -13.89
N GLU A 617 -58.60 82.51 -14.67
CA GLU A 617 -58.26 81.12 -14.94
C GLU A 617 -56.90 80.98 -15.64
N LEU A 618 -56.61 81.84 -16.63
CA LEU A 618 -55.31 81.87 -17.30
C LEU A 618 -54.16 82.16 -16.32
N LYS A 619 -54.31 83.18 -15.46
CA LYS A 619 -53.32 83.51 -14.42
C LYS A 619 -53.14 82.39 -13.39
N ASN A 620 -54.23 81.75 -12.99
CA ASN A 620 -54.17 80.59 -12.08
C ASN A 620 -53.44 79.41 -12.74
N ASN A 621 -53.67 79.15 -14.02
CA ASN A 621 -52.97 78.11 -14.77
C ASN A 621 -51.48 78.44 -14.97
N GLU A 622 -51.12 79.70 -15.21
CA GLU A 622 -49.73 80.17 -15.24
C GLU A 622 -49.05 79.98 -13.87
N GLN A 623 -49.74 80.27 -12.77
CA GLN A 623 -49.24 80.04 -11.43
C GLN A 623 -49.01 78.54 -11.16
N ILE A 624 -50.02 77.69 -11.43
CA ILE A 624 -49.92 76.23 -11.26
C ILE A 624 -48.77 75.65 -12.12
N TYR A 625 -48.59 76.14 -13.34
CA TYR A 625 -47.49 75.72 -14.21
C TYR A 625 -46.12 76.07 -13.61
N ASN A 626 -45.97 77.28 -13.05
CA ASN A 626 -44.73 77.71 -12.39
C ASN A 626 -44.46 76.94 -11.10
N GLU A 627 -45.49 76.64 -10.30
CA GLU A 627 -45.39 75.83 -9.08
C GLU A 627 -44.99 74.37 -9.41
N LEU A 628 -45.63 73.74 -10.40
CA LEU A 628 -45.27 72.41 -10.88
C LEU A 628 -43.84 72.37 -11.45
N LYS A 629 -43.42 73.42 -12.14
CA LYS A 629 -42.05 73.53 -12.65
C LYS A 629 -41.03 73.64 -11.51
N SER A 630 -41.27 74.48 -10.50
CA SER A 630 -40.40 74.58 -9.32
C SER A 630 -40.28 73.24 -8.60
N ALA A 631 -41.40 72.56 -8.35
CA ALA A 631 -41.40 71.25 -7.70
C ALA A 631 -40.63 70.18 -8.50
N ALA A 632 -40.75 70.19 -9.85
CA ALA A 632 -40.01 69.28 -10.71
C ALA A 632 -38.50 69.58 -10.75
N ASP A 633 -38.11 70.86 -10.73
CA ASP A 633 -36.70 71.27 -10.66
C ASP A 633 -36.10 70.92 -9.27
N GLU A 634 -36.83 71.11 -8.18
CA GLU A 634 -36.45 70.70 -6.81
C GLU A 634 -36.30 69.17 -6.67
N GLU A 635 -37.24 68.38 -7.19
CA GLU A 635 -37.14 66.91 -7.21
C GLU A 635 -35.94 66.45 -8.03
N ARG A 636 -35.66 67.13 -9.15
CA ARG A 636 -34.49 66.83 -9.99
C ARG A 636 -33.17 67.12 -9.27
N GLU A 637 -33.07 68.23 -8.53
CA GLU A 637 -31.89 68.53 -7.71
C GLU A 637 -31.71 67.52 -6.57
N ALA A 638 -32.79 67.14 -5.88
CA ALA A 638 -32.76 66.10 -4.84
C ALA A 638 -32.28 64.74 -5.39
N ASN A 639 -32.79 64.33 -6.56
CA ASN A 639 -32.37 63.10 -7.23
C ASN A 639 -30.91 63.17 -7.71
N LEU A 640 -30.45 64.30 -8.25
CA LEU A 640 -29.03 64.51 -8.61
C LEU A 640 -28.10 64.46 -7.38
N ALA A 641 -28.52 65.02 -6.25
CA ALA A 641 -27.79 64.92 -4.99
C ALA A 641 -27.72 63.47 -4.47
N SER A 642 -28.81 62.71 -4.59
CA SER A 642 -28.83 61.28 -4.23
C SER A 642 -27.94 60.44 -5.15
N ILE A 643 -27.94 60.71 -6.46
CA ILE A 643 -27.07 60.01 -7.43
C ILE A 643 -25.59 60.29 -7.12
N LYS A 644 -25.22 61.53 -6.78
CA LYS A 644 -23.84 61.87 -6.37
C LYS A 644 -23.40 61.11 -5.12
N LYS A 645 -24.23 61.06 -4.07
CA LYS A 645 -23.94 60.27 -2.86
C LYS A 645 -23.74 58.80 -3.16
N LEU A 646 -24.60 58.20 -3.97
CA LEU A 646 -24.46 56.80 -4.39
C LEU A 646 -23.20 56.56 -5.25
N GLN A 647 -22.76 57.54 -6.04
CA GLN A 647 -21.48 57.47 -6.78
C GLN A 647 -20.27 57.57 -5.85
N GLU A 648 -20.33 58.42 -4.83
CA GLU A 648 -19.30 58.57 -3.79
C GLU A 648 -19.20 57.30 -2.92
N GLU A 649 -20.33 56.68 -2.56
CA GLU A 649 -20.38 55.40 -1.82
C GLU A 649 -19.91 54.19 -2.65
N LEU A 650 -20.13 54.21 -3.98
CA LEU A 650 -19.75 53.10 -4.87
C LEU A 650 -18.24 53.06 -5.16
N TYR A 651 -17.53 54.18 -5.01
CA TYR A 651 -16.08 54.25 -5.23
C TYR A 651 -15.26 53.38 -4.23
N PRO A 652 -15.38 53.54 -2.89
CA PRO A 652 -14.62 52.72 -1.94
C PRO A 652 -15.00 51.23 -2.02
N VAL A 653 -16.28 50.90 -2.22
CA VAL A 653 -16.73 49.50 -2.40
C VAL A 653 -16.10 48.86 -3.64
N LYS A 654 -15.89 49.62 -4.70
CA LYS A 654 -15.18 49.15 -5.89
C LYS A 654 -13.68 48.95 -5.61
N GLU A 655 -13.05 49.84 -4.86
CA GLU A 655 -11.65 49.74 -4.46
C GLU A 655 -11.41 48.53 -3.54
N GLU A 656 -12.28 48.28 -2.57
CA GLU A 656 -12.29 47.06 -1.74
C GLU A 656 -12.48 45.78 -2.58
N LEU A 657 -13.36 45.82 -3.59
CA LEU A 657 -13.57 44.69 -4.50
C LEU A 657 -12.34 44.41 -5.36
N ASP A 658 -11.69 45.45 -5.91
CA ASP A 658 -10.47 45.31 -6.69
C ASP A 658 -9.30 44.79 -5.82
N GLN A 659 -9.17 45.25 -4.56
CA GLN A 659 -8.23 44.70 -3.57
C GLN A 659 -8.50 43.21 -3.29
N LYS A 660 -9.76 42.81 -3.08
CA LYS A 660 -10.13 41.40 -2.86
C LYS A 660 -9.90 40.53 -4.09
N ILE A 661 -10.04 41.07 -5.29
CA ILE A 661 -9.70 40.37 -6.54
C ILE A 661 -8.20 40.10 -6.64
N ASP A 662 -7.34 41.04 -6.23
CA ASP A 662 -5.89 40.85 -6.25
C ASP A 662 -5.38 39.96 -5.09
N GLU A 663 -5.99 40.01 -3.91
CA GLU A 663 -5.78 39.01 -2.84
C GLU A 663 -6.08 37.59 -3.33
N LEU A 664 -7.23 37.39 -4.00
CA LEU A 664 -7.62 36.09 -4.56
C LEU A 664 -6.64 35.62 -5.64
N ARG A 665 -6.11 36.53 -6.46
CA ARG A 665 -5.07 36.18 -7.46
C ARG A 665 -3.74 35.77 -6.81
N SER A 666 -3.34 36.37 -5.70
CA SER A 666 -2.16 35.93 -4.93
C SER A 666 -2.37 34.51 -4.39
N LYS A 667 -3.51 34.27 -3.73
CA LYS A 667 -3.87 32.95 -3.20
C LYS A 667 -3.97 31.88 -4.30
N ASP A 668 -4.51 32.20 -5.48
CA ASP A 668 -4.52 31.28 -6.63
C ASP A 668 -3.09 30.96 -7.12
N GLN A 669 -2.17 31.94 -7.15
CA GLN A 669 -0.77 31.68 -7.48
C GLN A 669 -0.10 30.76 -6.45
N GLU A 670 -0.27 31.04 -5.16
CA GLU A 670 0.23 30.21 -4.05
C GLU A 670 -0.32 28.78 -4.11
N LEU A 671 -1.61 28.60 -4.43
CA LEU A 671 -2.23 27.29 -4.66
C LEU A 671 -1.66 26.59 -5.90
N THR A 672 -1.28 27.31 -6.96
CA THR A 672 -0.60 26.69 -8.12
C THR A 672 0.82 26.26 -7.80
N THR A 673 1.59 27.03 -7.00
CA THR A 673 2.93 26.61 -6.56
C THR A 673 2.85 25.39 -5.64
N ALA A 674 1.94 25.39 -4.66
CA ALA A 674 1.74 24.25 -3.76
C ALA A 674 1.31 22.98 -4.53
N ARG A 675 0.40 23.09 -5.52
CA ARG A 675 0.04 21.96 -6.40
C ARG A 675 1.24 21.41 -7.18
N ASN A 676 2.10 22.29 -7.70
CA ASN A 676 3.31 21.85 -8.42
C ASN A 676 4.32 21.17 -7.48
N GLU A 677 4.38 21.55 -6.21
CA GLU A 677 5.21 20.89 -5.20
C GLU A 677 4.64 19.53 -4.80
N VAL A 678 3.32 19.41 -4.61
CA VAL A 678 2.65 18.11 -4.38
C VAL A 678 2.94 17.13 -5.53
N VAL A 679 2.83 17.56 -6.78
CA VAL A 679 3.14 16.71 -7.95
C VAL A 679 4.61 16.24 -7.95
N LYS A 680 5.56 17.09 -7.53
CA LYS A 680 6.97 16.68 -7.38
C LYS A 680 7.16 15.66 -6.26
N LEU A 681 6.49 15.86 -5.11
CA LEU A 681 6.54 14.92 -3.99
C LEU A 681 5.92 13.57 -4.36
N GLU A 682 4.81 13.55 -5.11
CA GLU A 682 4.22 12.33 -5.66
C GLU A 682 5.16 11.60 -6.62
N GLN A 683 5.90 12.32 -7.47
CA GLN A 683 6.92 11.74 -8.35
C GLN A 683 8.05 11.09 -7.54
N MET A 684 8.65 11.81 -6.58
CA MET A 684 9.69 11.28 -5.70
C MET A 684 9.21 10.06 -4.90
N LEU A 685 7.97 10.09 -4.39
CA LEU A 685 7.39 8.99 -3.62
C LEU A 685 7.16 7.74 -4.49
N ASN A 686 6.81 7.92 -5.78
CA ASN A 686 6.72 6.82 -6.73
C ASN A 686 8.10 6.26 -7.12
N GLU A 687 9.14 7.08 -7.24
CA GLU A 687 10.52 6.63 -7.44
C GLU A 687 11.04 5.83 -6.24
N VAL A 688 10.82 6.31 -5.01
CA VAL A 688 11.15 5.57 -3.78
C VAL A 688 10.39 4.24 -3.69
N ARG A 689 9.11 4.20 -4.08
CA ARG A 689 8.33 2.95 -4.17
C ARG A 689 8.89 1.98 -5.22
N ALA A 690 9.32 2.49 -6.38
CA ALA A 690 9.93 1.66 -7.42
C ALA A 690 11.26 1.06 -6.94
N ASN A 691 12.12 1.87 -6.30
CA ASN A 691 13.38 1.42 -5.72
C ASN A 691 13.17 0.39 -4.60
N SER A 692 12.26 0.64 -3.66
CA SER A 692 11.93 -0.33 -2.59
C SER A 692 11.37 -1.65 -3.14
N ASN A 693 10.59 -1.61 -4.24
CA ASN A 693 10.11 -2.83 -4.89
C ASN A 693 11.23 -3.59 -5.61
N ASN A 694 12.20 -2.89 -6.22
CA ASN A 694 13.38 -3.50 -6.82
C ASN A 694 14.29 -4.15 -5.75
N GLU A 695 14.54 -3.49 -4.62
CA GLU A 695 15.27 -4.06 -3.48
C GLU A 695 14.56 -5.30 -2.91
N LYS A 696 13.23 -5.25 -2.75
CA LYS A 696 12.42 -6.43 -2.35
C LYS A 696 12.51 -7.57 -3.37
N HIS A 697 12.62 -7.26 -4.65
CA HIS A 697 12.85 -8.28 -5.68
C HIS A 697 14.25 -8.89 -5.59
N GLN A 698 15.29 -8.08 -5.41
CA GLN A 698 16.67 -8.54 -5.21
C GLN A 698 16.79 -9.42 -3.96
N LEU A 699 16.24 -8.99 -2.83
CA LEU A 699 16.21 -9.79 -1.59
C LEU A 699 15.45 -11.11 -1.76
N ARG A 700 14.34 -11.13 -2.51
CA ARG A 700 13.64 -12.38 -2.85
C ARG A 700 14.49 -13.30 -3.73
N GLU A 701 15.17 -12.75 -4.74
CA GLU A 701 16.08 -13.55 -5.56
C GLU A 701 17.25 -14.11 -4.74
N GLU A 702 17.84 -13.32 -3.84
CA GLU A 702 18.90 -13.76 -2.93
C GLU A 702 18.41 -14.85 -1.97
N MET A 703 17.23 -14.70 -1.37
CA MET A 703 16.60 -15.76 -0.56
C MET A 703 16.42 -17.05 -1.38
N THR A 704 15.89 -16.98 -2.60
CA THR A 704 15.74 -18.20 -3.45
C THR A 704 17.07 -18.81 -3.91
N LYS A 705 18.16 -18.01 -3.98
CA LYS A 705 19.52 -18.52 -4.22
C LYS A 705 20.07 -19.22 -2.98
N GLN A 706 19.83 -18.67 -1.79
CA GLN A 706 20.21 -19.28 -0.52
C GLN A 706 19.43 -20.59 -0.24
N GLU A 707 18.12 -20.61 -0.51
CA GLU A 707 17.29 -21.82 -0.43
C GLU A 707 17.84 -22.94 -1.33
N LYS A 708 18.20 -22.63 -2.58
CA LYS A 708 18.81 -23.61 -3.50
C LYS A 708 20.19 -24.08 -3.03
N LEU A 709 21.02 -23.19 -2.49
CA LEU A 709 22.33 -23.58 -1.94
C LEU A 709 22.18 -24.48 -0.70
N LEU A 710 21.17 -24.23 0.15
CA LEU A 710 20.82 -25.10 1.27
C LEU A 710 20.29 -26.46 0.79
N GLU A 711 19.42 -26.48 -0.23
CA GLU A 711 18.92 -27.72 -0.84
C GLU A 711 20.07 -28.52 -1.49
N GLU A 712 21.00 -27.88 -2.19
CA GLU A 712 22.20 -28.53 -2.74
C GLU A 712 23.14 -29.06 -1.64
N ALA A 713 23.34 -28.30 -0.56
CA ALA A 713 24.15 -28.73 0.58
C ALA A 713 23.50 -29.92 1.31
N GLN A 714 22.19 -29.87 1.54
CA GLN A 714 21.42 -30.98 2.12
C GLN A 714 21.46 -32.22 1.22
N ASN A 715 21.35 -32.05 -0.10
CA ASN A 715 21.48 -33.16 -1.05
C ASN A 715 22.90 -33.75 -1.11
N LYS A 716 23.95 -32.95 -0.91
CA LYS A 716 25.34 -33.46 -0.75
C LYS A 716 25.49 -34.25 0.54
N TYR A 717 25.06 -33.67 1.68
CA TYR A 717 25.08 -34.34 2.97
C TYR A 717 24.31 -35.68 2.93
N ASN A 718 23.11 -35.71 2.35
CA ASN A 718 22.33 -36.94 2.20
C ASN A 718 23.05 -38.00 1.34
N ARG A 719 23.81 -37.59 0.32
CA ARG A 719 24.65 -38.52 -0.48
C ARG A 719 25.84 -39.04 0.33
N GLU A 720 26.52 -38.19 1.07
CA GLU A 720 27.64 -38.59 1.95
C GLU A 720 27.17 -39.55 3.05
N VAL A 721 26.00 -39.30 3.66
CA VAL A 721 25.37 -40.22 4.61
C VAL A 721 25.01 -41.56 3.98
N LEU A 722 24.52 -41.58 2.72
CA LEU A 722 24.25 -42.83 1.99
C LEU A 722 25.55 -43.61 1.69
N VAL A 723 26.61 -42.93 1.23
CA VAL A 723 27.93 -43.55 1.00
C VAL A 723 28.49 -44.11 2.31
N HIS A 724 28.41 -43.36 3.42
CA HIS A 724 28.84 -43.87 4.73
C HIS A 724 27.97 -45.04 5.24
N ALA A 725 26.70 -45.12 4.86
CA ALA A 725 25.87 -46.29 5.15
C ALA A 725 26.30 -47.53 4.33
N GLU A 726 26.69 -47.33 3.06
CA GLU A 726 27.27 -48.39 2.21
C GLU A 726 28.65 -48.84 2.70
N ASP A 727 29.50 -47.91 3.14
CA ASP A 727 30.80 -48.20 3.79
C ASP A 727 30.59 -48.98 5.10
N ALA A 728 29.63 -48.57 5.94
CA ALA A 728 29.31 -49.27 7.17
C ALA A 728 28.78 -50.69 6.92
N GLN A 729 27.94 -50.89 5.90
CA GLN A 729 27.54 -52.23 5.46
C GLN A 729 28.74 -53.04 4.95
N SER A 730 29.63 -52.43 4.18
CA SER A 730 30.85 -53.07 3.69
C SER A 730 31.75 -53.51 4.85
N ILE A 731 31.96 -52.67 5.86
CA ILE A 731 32.68 -53.01 7.10
C ILE A 731 31.98 -54.14 7.86
N LEU A 732 30.64 -54.14 7.96
CA LEU A 732 29.90 -55.24 8.59
C LEU A 732 30.08 -56.57 7.84
N THR A 733 30.08 -56.57 6.51
CA THR A 733 30.35 -57.79 5.71
C THR A 733 31.81 -58.25 5.82
N LEU A 734 32.77 -57.33 5.87
CA LEU A 734 34.18 -57.66 6.12
C LEU A 734 34.39 -58.23 7.52
N ASN A 735 33.74 -57.67 8.54
CA ASN A 735 33.79 -58.17 9.91
C ASN A 735 33.14 -59.56 10.04
N SER A 736 32.00 -59.81 9.36
CA SER A 736 31.38 -61.15 9.37
C SER A 736 32.27 -62.18 8.65
N ARG A 737 32.91 -61.80 7.53
CA ARG A 737 33.87 -62.64 6.82
C ARG A 737 35.15 -62.88 7.63
N HIS A 738 35.65 -61.87 8.35
CA HIS A 738 36.79 -62.02 9.25
C HIS A 738 36.45 -62.93 10.44
N ALA A 739 35.24 -62.85 10.99
CA ALA A 739 34.76 -63.77 12.02
C ALA A 739 34.66 -65.22 11.51
N GLN A 740 34.17 -65.42 10.27
CA GLN A 740 34.16 -66.73 9.60
C GLN A 740 35.59 -67.27 9.41
N LEU A 741 36.47 -66.50 8.76
CA LEU A 741 37.87 -66.88 8.54
C LEU A 741 38.63 -67.15 9.86
N LYS A 742 38.33 -66.41 10.93
CA LYS A 742 38.89 -66.67 12.26
C LYS A 742 38.38 -67.99 12.83
N SER A 743 37.08 -68.29 12.70
CA SER A 743 36.52 -69.59 13.10
C SER A 743 37.14 -70.74 12.31
N GLU A 744 37.32 -70.60 10.99
CA GLU A 744 38.00 -71.58 10.14
C GLU A 744 39.47 -71.75 10.54
N PHE A 745 40.17 -70.66 10.83
CA PHE A 745 41.57 -70.68 11.27
C PHE A 745 41.75 -71.31 12.66
N ASP A 746 40.85 -71.04 13.59
CA ASP A 746 40.86 -71.65 14.93
C ASP A 746 40.49 -73.15 14.85
N GLN A 747 39.61 -73.56 13.91
CA GLN A 747 39.36 -74.98 13.59
C GLN A 747 40.59 -75.66 12.96
N LEU A 748 41.26 -75.03 12.00
CA LEU A 748 42.49 -75.55 11.39
C LEU A 748 43.63 -75.65 12.40
N LYS A 749 43.74 -74.71 13.33
CA LYS A 749 44.65 -74.81 14.48
C LYS A 749 44.32 -76.00 15.36
N LEU A 750 43.04 -76.21 15.69
CA LEU A 750 42.60 -77.35 16.47
C LEU A 750 42.99 -78.66 15.77
N GLN A 751 42.60 -78.84 14.51
CA GLN A 751 42.96 -80.01 13.70
C GLN A 751 44.48 -80.25 13.65
N LYS A 752 45.26 -79.21 13.35
CA LYS A 752 46.72 -79.32 13.33
C LYS A 752 47.33 -79.64 14.70
N SER A 753 46.72 -79.16 15.79
CA SER A 753 47.14 -79.53 17.14
C SER A 753 46.75 -80.97 17.48
N GLU A 754 45.58 -81.45 17.04
CA GLU A 754 45.16 -82.86 17.19
C GLU A 754 46.07 -83.80 16.39
N GLU A 755 46.45 -83.43 15.16
CA GLU A 755 47.46 -84.15 14.38
C GLU A 755 48.80 -84.22 15.11
N LEU A 756 49.31 -83.09 15.63
CA LEU A 756 50.57 -83.05 16.39
C LEU A 756 50.51 -83.86 17.69
N TRP A 757 49.40 -83.80 18.43
CA TRP A 757 49.18 -84.60 19.64
C TRP A 757 49.08 -86.09 19.34
N ASN A 758 48.44 -86.47 18.24
CA ASN A 758 48.41 -87.86 17.79
C ASN A 758 49.81 -88.33 17.36
N ASP A 759 50.55 -87.53 16.58
CA ASP A 759 51.95 -87.80 16.19
C ASP A 759 52.89 -87.94 17.41
N GLU A 760 52.69 -87.13 18.45
CA GLU A 760 53.47 -87.19 19.69
C GLU A 760 53.07 -88.39 20.54
N LYS A 761 51.78 -88.68 20.66
CA LYS A 761 51.27 -89.91 21.29
C LYS A 761 51.80 -91.16 20.59
N ASP A 762 51.79 -91.19 19.27
CA ASP A 762 52.33 -92.28 18.43
C ASP A 762 53.84 -92.48 18.61
N LYS A 763 54.59 -91.41 18.92
CA LYS A 763 56.01 -91.49 19.27
C LYS A 763 56.18 -92.02 20.70
N LEU A 764 55.43 -91.49 21.66
CA LEU A 764 55.46 -91.91 23.06
C LEU A 764 55.03 -93.37 23.23
N GLU A 765 54.04 -93.86 22.48
CA GLU A 765 53.65 -95.29 22.48
C GLU A 765 54.76 -96.17 21.90
N LYS A 766 55.44 -95.73 20.82
CA LYS A 766 56.62 -96.43 20.27
C LYS A 766 57.83 -96.37 21.22
N GLU A 767 58.00 -95.30 21.99
CA GLU A 767 59.06 -95.20 23.01
C GLU A 767 58.72 -96.01 24.26
N LEU A 768 57.45 -96.08 24.66
CA LEU A 768 56.96 -96.96 25.71
C LEU A 768 57.16 -98.43 25.32
N GLU A 769 56.86 -98.81 24.08
CA GLU A 769 57.10 -100.16 23.57
C GLU A 769 58.60 -100.50 23.55
N LYS A 770 59.47 -99.58 23.07
CA LYS A 770 60.93 -99.73 23.12
C LYS A 770 61.47 -99.82 24.55
N THR A 771 60.95 -99.03 25.49
CA THR A 771 61.41 -99.06 26.88
C THR A 771 60.91 -100.31 27.61
N LEU A 772 59.68 -100.77 27.35
CA LEU A 772 59.20 -102.08 27.83
C LEU A 772 60.03 -103.22 27.25
N GLN A 773 60.42 -103.15 25.98
CA GLN A 773 61.31 -104.13 25.36
C GLN A 773 62.71 -104.09 26.00
N ARG A 774 63.28 -102.89 26.22
CA ARG A 774 64.54 -102.68 26.96
C ARG A 774 64.44 -103.21 28.40
N CYS A 775 63.31 -103.07 29.07
CA CYS A 775 63.08 -103.62 30.41
C CYS A 775 63.10 -105.15 30.39
N LYS A 776 62.48 -105.82 29.40
CA LYS A 776 62.57 -107.28 29.23
C LYS A 776 64.01 -107.73 28.96
N GLU A 777 64.72 -107.04 28.05
CA GLU A 777 66.14 -107.29 27.77
C GLU A 777 67.02 -107.11 29.01
N LEU A 778 66.71 -106.12 29.86
CA LEU A 778 67.41 -105.90 31.13
C LEU A 778 67.01 -106.91 32.21
N GLU A 779 65.78 -107.43 32.23
CA GLU A 779 65.37 -108.55 33.09
C GLU A 779 66.08 -109.85 32.68
N GLU A 780 66.21 -110.12 31.38
CA GLU A 780 66.98 -111.23 30.82
C GLU A 780 68.49 -111.07 31.10
N SER A 781 69.02 -109.85 30.93
CA SER A 781 70.40 -109.52 31.28
C SER A 781 70.65 -109.59 32.79
N ASN A 782 69.69 -109.24 33.64
CA ASN A 782 69.81 -109.39 35.09
C ASN A 782 69.71 -110.85 35.52
N LYS A 783 68.87 -111.68 34.87
CA LYS A 783 68.86 -113.14 35.10
C LYS A 783 70.23 -113.74 34.79
N THR A 784 70.80 -113.45 33.62
CA THR A 784 72.16 -113.89 33.28
C THR A 784 73.22 -113.28 34.19
N LEU A 785 73.11 -112.02 34.62
CA LEU A 785 74.04 -111.45 35.61
C LEU A 785 73.92 -112.11 36.98
N HIS A 786 72.73 -112.50 37.44
CA HIS A 786 72.57 -113.30 38.64
C HIS A 786 73.21 -114.69 38.49
N GLU A 787 73.03 -115.35 37.33
CA GLU A 787 73.75 -116.59 36.99
C GLU A 787 75.28 -116.39 36.97
N TYR A 788 75.80 -115.23 36.56
CA TYR A 788 77.23 -114.91 36.63
C TYR A 788 77.72 -114.58 38.05
N PHE A 789 76.92 -113.88 38.86
CA PHE A 789 77.28 -113.53 40.25
C PHE A 789 77.25 -114.72 41.21
N ASP A 790 76.46 -115.76 40.92
CA ASP A 790 76.49 -117.03 41.65
C ASP A 790 77.74 -117.89 41.31
N VAL A 791 78.52 -117.54 40.28
CA VAL A 791 79.60 -118.40 39.74
C VAL A 791 81.02 -117.87 39.95
N ASP A 792 81.29 -116.57 40.04
CA ASP A 792 82.68 -116.10 40.24
C ASP A 792 82.84 -114.88 41.18
N SER A 793 83.09 -115.18 42.46
CA SER A 793 83.39 -114.19 43.49
C SER A 793 84.87 -113.78 43.48
N GLY A 794 85.16 -112.57 42.99
CA GLY A 794 86.32 -111.79 43.41
C GLY A 794 87.45 -111.64 42.39
N ARG A 795 87.50 -110.45 41.74
CA ARG A 795 88.74 -109.90 41.18
C ARG A 795 88.77 -108.37 41.30
N THR A 796 89.97 -107.86 41.55
CA THR A 796 90.28 -106.45 41.83
C THR A 796 90.11 -105.56 40.59
N VAL A 797 89.54 -104.36 40.79
CA VAL A 797 89.37 -103.32 39.76
C VAL A 797 90.69 -103.04 39.04
N SER A 798 90.73 -103.31 37.73
CA SER A 798 91.92 -103.06 36.89
C SER A 798 92.04 -101.58 36.54
N GLN A 799 93.27 -101.15 36.28
CA GLN A 799 93.63 -99.81 35.82
C GLN A 799 92.87 -99.40 34.54
N ASP A 800 92.45 -100.38 33.73
CA ASP A 800 91.62 -100.18 32.52
C ASP A 800 90.22 -99.63 32.81
N GLN A 801 89.63 -99.95 33.96
CA GLN A 801 88.33 -99.38 34.36
C GLN A 801 88.46 -97.88 34.68
N ILE A 802 89.59 -97.45 35.24
CA ILE A 802 89.88 -96.02 35.46
C ILE A 802 90.07 -95.30 34.12
N ILE A 803 90.78 -95.91 33.16
CA ILE A 803 90.94 -95.35 31.81
C ILE A 803 89.59 -95.27 31.08
N SER A 804 88.71 -96.27 31.25
CA SER A 804 87.35 -96.26 30.70
C SER A 804 86.49 -95.13 31.30
N LEU A 805 86.52 -94.96 32.63
CA LEU A 805 85.81 -93.87 33.31
C LEU A 805 86.31 -92.49 32.87
N LEU A 806 87.63 -92.28 32.74
CA LEU A 806 88.19 -91.01 32.27
C LEU A 806 87.84 -90.71 30.80
N ARG A 807 87.70 -91.73 29.95
CA ARG A 807 87.19 -91.56 28.57
C ARG A 807 85.72 -91.17 28.57
N MET A 808 84.91 -91.82 29.41
CA MET A 808 83.49 -91.53 29.58
C MET A 808 83.24 -90.12 30.15
N GLU A 809 84.06 -89.67 31.10
CA GLU A 809 84.02 -88.30 31.62
C GLU A 809 84.42 -87.27 30.57
N LYS A 810 85.44 -87.56 29.75
CA LYS A 810 85.82 -86.71 28.61
C LYS A 810 84.69 -86.59 27.58
N GLU A 811 84.06 -87.70 27.19
CA GLU A 811 82.94 -87.73 26.25
C GLU A 811 81.70 -86.99 26.81
N LYS A 812 81.44 -87.14 28.11
CA LYS A 812 80.41 -86.38 28.82
C LYS A 812 80.71 -84.87 28.87
N ALA A 813 81.97 -84.47 29.03
CA ALA A 813 82.38 -83.06 28.96
C ALA A 813 82.31 -82.50 27.54
N GLU A 814 82.65 -83.29 26.51
CA GLU A 814 82.57 -82.90 25.10
C GLU A 814 81.11 -82.71 24.66
N THR A 815 80.20 -83.61 25.02
CA THR A 815 78.76 -83.49 24.76
C THR A 815 78.11 -82.32 25.53
N GLN A 816 78.52 -82.07 26.77
CA GLN A 816 78.08 -80.86 27.51
C GLN A 816 78.56 -79.56 26.85
N ARG A 817 79.80 -79.52 26.36
CA ARG A 817 80.34 -78.36 25.63
C ARG A 817 79.57 -78.11 24.33
N GLU A 818 79.20 -79.15 23.61
CA GLU A 818 78.44 -79.07 22.37
C GLU A 818 76.99 -78.61 22.61
N ALA A 819 76.33 -79.13 23.66
CA ALA A 819 75.00 -78.65 24.07
C ALA A 819 75.00 -77.16 24.45
N LEU A 820 76.03 -76.69 25.17
CA LEU A 820 76.19 -75.26 25.49
C LEU A 820 76.46 -74.40 24.24
N ALA A 821 77.22 -74.91 23.26
CA ALA A 821 77.42 -74.22 21.99
C ALA A 821 76.11 -74.06 21.20
N GLN A 822 75.30 -75.12 21.12
CA GLN A 822 73.97 -75.08 20.48
C GLN A 822 73.00 -74.13 21.20
N GLN A 823 73.07 -74.03 22.54
CA GLN A 823 72.29 -73.03 23.29
C GLN A 823 72.75 -71.60 22.99
N ALA A 824 74.06 -71.36 22.90
CA ALA A 824 74.61 -70.04 22.54
C ALA A 824 74.17 -69.58 21.14
N GLU A 825 74.13 -70.48 20.14
CA GLU A 825 73.59 -70.17 18.81
C GLU A 825 72.09 -69.85 18.84
N ARG A 826 71.29 -70.59 19.62
CA ARG A 826 69.84 -70.29 19.78
C ARG A 826 69.61 -68.90 20.39
N TYR A 827 70.35 -68.54 21.43
CA TYR A 827 70.23 -67.20 22.03
C TYR A 827 70.69 -66.09 21.06
N LYS A 828 71.73 -66.34 20.27
CA LYS A 828 72.17 -65.40 19.22
C LYS A 828 71.08 -65.20 18.14
N ALA A 829 70.46 -66.27 17.68
CA ALA A 829 69.36 -66.19 16.71
C ALA A 829 68.13 -65.46 17.26
N GLN A 830 67.79 -65.65 18.55
CA GLN A 830 66.73 -64.90 19.22
C GLN A 830 67.06 -63.41 19.34
N TYR A 831 68.30 -63.07 19.71
CA TYR A 831 68.76 -61.68 19.78
C TYR A 831 68.68 -60.98 18.41
N GLU A 832 69.19 -61.62 17.35
CA GLU A 832 69.13 -61.10 15.98
C GLU A 832 67.67 -60.93 15.48
N HIS A 833 66.74 -61.80 15.89
CA HIS A 833 65.30 -61.64 15.60
C HIS A 833 64.69 -60.45 16.35
N THR A 834 64.93 -60.31 17.66
CA THR A 834 64.41 -59.18 18.43
C THR A 834 64.97 -57.85 17.96
N GLN A 835 66.25 -57.81 17.55
CA GLN A 835 66.86 -56.59 17.03
C GLN A 835 66.22 -56.18 15.69
N LYS A 836 66.02 -57.11 14.76
CA LYS A 836 65.31 -56.84 13.49
C LYS A 836 63.89 -56.34 13.72
N SER A 837 63.12 -56.98 14.60
CA SER A 837 61.76 -56.53 14.93
C SER A 837 61.71 -55.12 15.51
N LEU A 838 62.75 -54.71 16.25
CA LEU A 838 62.85 -53.38 16.87
C LEU A 838 63.31 -52.32 15.84
N ASP A 839 64.16 -52.70 14.89
CA ASP A 839 64.52 -51.85 13.76
C ASP A 839 63.35 -51.69 12.77
N ASP A 840 62.55 -52.75 12.52
CA ASP A 840 61.31 -52.69 11.73
C ASP A 840 60.24 -51.79 12.39
N GLU A 841 60.06 -51.86 13.72
CA GLU A 841 59.17 -50.96 14.47
C GLU A 841 59.65 -49.50 14.41
N ARG A 842 60.97 -49.26 14.44
CA ARG A 842 61.56 -47.91 14.27
C ARG A 842 61.32 -47.37 12.87
N GLU A 843 61.49 -48.18 11.83
CA GLU A 843 61.23 -47.77 10.46
C GLU A 843 59.73 -47.51 10.21
N GLN A 844 58.83 -48.20 10.90
CA GLN A 844 57.40 -47.85 10.92
C GLN A 844 57.10 -46.56 11.69
N ALA A 845 57.78 -46.32 12.81
CA ALA A 845 57.64 -45.10 13.60
C ALA A 845 58.13 -43.85 12.85
N GLU A 846 59.25 -43.93 12.12
CA GLU A 846 59.74 -42.83 11.27
C GLU A 846 58.84 -42.57 10.04
N LYS A 847 58.01 -43.52 9.63
CA LYS A 847 57.08 -43.39 8.50
C LYS A 847 55.65 -42.99 8.90
N GLY A 848 55.36 -42.81 10.18
CA GLY A 848 54.09 -42.28 10.69
C GLY A 848 54.22 -40.80 11.09
N GLY A 849 53.47 -39.83 10.57
CA GLY A 849 52.17 -39.93 9.89
C GLY A 849 51.04 -39.19 10.65
N PRO A 850 50.96 -39.23 12.00
CA PRO A 850 49.92 -38.53 12.76
C PRO A 850 50.21 -37.04 12.98
N LEU A 851 51.43 -36.68 13.36
CA LEU A 851 51.73 -35.32 13.86
C LEU A 851 51.64 -34.27 12.75
N GLU A 852 52.17 -34.57 11.56
CA GLU A 852 52.13 -33.67 10.41
C GLU A 852 50.70 -33.49 9.87
N LYS A 853 49.88 -34.57 9.90
CA LYS A 853 48.44 -34.49 9.59
C LYS A 853 47.68 -33.64 10.60
N LEU A 854 47.93 -33.82 11.90
CA LEU A 854 47.34 -32.98 12.94
C LEU A 854 47.73 -31.51 12.76
N GLN A 855 48.98 -31.25 12.39
CA GLN A 855 49.51 -29.91 12.18
C GLN A 855 48.91 -29.24 10.93
N THR A 856 48.67 -30.00 9.85
CA THR A 856 47.93 -29.50 8.68
C THR A 856 46.46 -29.26 9.01
N GLU A 857 45.74 -30.19 9.64
CA GLU A 857 44.33 -30.02 10.04
C GLU A 857 44.15 -28.82 10.99
N LEU A 858 45.07 -28.63 11.94
CA LEU A 858 45.03 -27.51 12.88
C LEU A 858 45.33 -26.18 12.17
N SER A 859 46.20 -26.19 11.14
CA SER A 859 46.40 -25.02 10.27
C SER A 859 45.15 -24.68 9.44
N GLU A 860 44.48 -25.68 8.86
CA GLU A 860 43.25 -25.51 8.10
C GLU A 860 42.13 -24.99 8.99
N LYS A 861 41.93 -25.56 10.18
CA LYS A 861 40.95 -25.04 11.16
C LYS A 861 41.26 -23.61 11.60
N ASN A 862 42.53 -23.22 11.71
CA ASN A 862 42.91 -21.83 11.96
C ASN A 862 42.54 -20.91 10.77
N THR A 863 42.68 -21.36 9.52
CA THR A 863 42.23 -20.57 8.35
C THR A 863 40.70 -20.47 8.27
N GLN A 864 39.97 -21.54 8.63
CA GLN A 864 38.51 -21.52 8.73
C GLN A 864 38.03 -20.57 9.84
N LEU A 865 38.71 -20.57 11.00
CA LEU A 865 38.43 -19.63 12.09
C LEU A 865 38.58 -18.17 11.65
N LYS A 866 39.68 -17.83 10.97
CA LYS A 866 39.89 -16.48 10.42
C LYS A 866 38.82 -16.08 9.41
N LEU A 867 38.44 -16.97 8.49
CA LEU A 867 37.35 -16.70 7.55
C LEU A 867 35.99 -16.47 8.26
N LEU A 868 35.74 -17.19 9.36
CA LEU A 868 34.54 -16.98 10.19
C LEU A 868 34.60 -15.69 11.01
N GLU A 869 35.79 -15.28 11.48
CA GLU A 869 36.00 -13.99 12.15
C GLU A 869 35.81 -12.82 11.18
N GLU A 870 36.43 -12.88 9.99
CA GLU A 870 36.28 -11.89 8.91
C GLU A 870 34.82 -11.81 8.41
N SER A 871 34.15 -12.96 8.27
CA SER A 871 32.72 -13.02 7.93
C SER A 871 31.85 -12.39 9.01
N ASN A 872 32.06 -12.71 10.29
CA ASN A 872 31.33 -12.09 11.40
C ASN A 872 31.60 -10.59 11.52
N GLN A 873 32.84 -10.14 11.29
CA GLN A 873 33.18 -8.72 11.28
C GLN A 873 32.48 -7.98 10.14
N THR A 874 32.40 -8.60 8.96
CA THR A 874 31.66 -8.08 7.80
C THR A 874 30.16 -8.02 8.09
N LEU A 875 29.56 -9.09 8.64
CA LEU A 875 28.15 -9.15 9.00
C LEU A 875 27.77 -8.08 10.04
N ARG A 876 28.60 -7.87 11.07
CA ARG A 876 28.41 -6.78 12.05
C ARG A 876 28.48 -5.40 11.41
N ALA A 877 29.46 -5.17 10.53
CA ALA A 877 29.56 -3.90 9.80
C ALA A 877 28.36 -3.65 8.87
N THR A 878 27.78 -4.71 8.26
CA THR A 878 26.55 -4.59 7.49
C THR A 878 25.32 -4.36 8.38
N SER A 879 25.23 -5.00 9.56
CA SER A 879 24.14 -4.77 10.52
C SER A 879 24.14 -3.32 10.99
N GLU A 880 25.28 -2.80 11.45
CA GLU A 880 25.41 -1.40 11.84
C GLU A 880 25.06 -0.42 10.71
N ARG A 881 25.38 -0.76 9.46
CA ARG A 881 25.03 0.07 8.30
C ARG A 881 23.53 0.07 8.04
N LEU A 882 22.88 -1.10 8.12
CA LEU A 882 21.43 -1.24 7.97
C LEU A 882 20.68 -0.56 9.12
N GLU A 883 21.13 -0.71 10.37
CA GLU A 883 20.58 0.00 11.53
C GLU A 883 20.66 1.53 11.35
N LYS A 884 21.82 2.06 10.92
CA LYS A 884 21.96 3.49 10.59
C LYS A 884 20.99 3.92 9.48
N GLN A 885 20.81 3.11 8.44
CA GLN A 885 19.84 3.38 7.37
C GLN A 885 18.39 3.38 7.90
N VAL A 886 18.01 2.41 8.73
CA VAL A 886 16.68 2.35 9.38
C VAL A 886 16.43 3.59 10.23
N VAL A 887 17.38 4.00 11.06
CA VAL A 887 17.27 5.21 11.88
C VAL A 887 17.10 6.47 11.01
N THR A 888 17.86 6.61 9.91
CA THR A 888 17.68 7.76 8.99
C THR A 888 16.36 7.72 8.22
N ALA A 889 15.85 6.53 7.88
CA ALA A 889 14.55 6.38 7.25
C ALA A 889 13.43 6.76 8.23
N GLN A 890 13.50 6.29 9.48
CA GLN A 890 12.57 6.63 10.56
C GLN A 890 12.55 8.15 10.85
N SER A 891 13.71 8.82 10.90
CA SER A 891 13.73 10.28 11.08
C SER A 891 13.08 11.01 9.90
N SER A 892 13.33 10.58 8.66
CA SER A 892 12.70 11.17 7.47
C SER A 892 11.19 10.91 7.40
N LEU A 893 10.74 9.75 7.87
CA LEU A 893 9.31 9.42 7.99
C LEU A 893 8.63 10.38 8.96
N LYS A 894 9.23 10.59 10.14
CA LYS A 894 8.72 11.50 11.16
C LYS A 894 8.66 12.95 10.66
N GLU A 895 9.71 13.45 9.98
CA GLU A 895 9.68 14.77 9.35
C GLU A 895 8.57 14.90 8.29
N ALA A 896 8.27 13.83 7.55
CA ALA A 896 7.19 13.82 6.56
C ALA A 896 5.81 13.80 7.23
N GLU A 897 5.64 13.04 8.32
CA GLU A 897 4.41 13.01 9.13
C GLU A 897 4.12 14.37 9.78
N GLU A 898 5.14 15.02 10.36
CA GLU A 898 5.02 16.38 10.92
C GLU A 898 4.62 17.39 9.83
N LYS A 899 5.19 17.30 8.61
CA LYS A 899 4.76 18.13 7.46
C LYS A 899 3.32 17.85 7.05
N ILE A 900 2.89 16.58 6.98
CA ILE A 900 1.50 16.21 6.67
C ILE A 900 0.53 16.80 7.69
N GLN A 901 0.85 16.73 8.99
CA GLN A 901 0.01 17.35 10.04
C GLN A 901 -0.15 18.86 9.84
N THR A 902 0.95 19.59 9.56
CA THR A 902 0.86 21.04 9.29
C THR A 902 0.05 21.38 8.03
N LEU A 903 0.10 20.53 6.99
CA LEU A 903 -0.70 20.71 5.77
C LEU A 903 -2.18 20.39 6.02
N ASP A 904 -2.50 19.36 6.80
CA ASP A 904 -3.89 19.05 7.19
C ASP A 904 -4.51 20.17 8.04
N GLU A 905 -3.73 20.81 8.93
CA GLU A 905 -4.17 21.99 9.68
C GLU A 905 -4.44 23.20 8.76
N GLN A 906 -3.59 23.44 7.77
CA GLN A 906 -3.81 24.48 6.74
C GLN A 906 -5.02 24.17 5.85
N ILE A 907 -5.25 22.89 5.50
CA ILE A 907 -6.44 22.49 4.75
C ILE A 907 -7.71 22.72 5.58
N LYS A 908 -7.70 22.41 6.88
CA LYS A 908 -8.82 22.68 7.80
C LYS A 908 -9.12 24.17 7.93
N SER A 909 -8.10 25.03 8.08
CA SER A 909 -8.33 26.48 8.16
C SER A 909 -8.86 27.06 6.84
N LEU A 910 -8.31 26.64 5.69
CA LEU A 910 -8.82 27.05 4.37
C LEU A 910 -10.24 26.53 4.09
N GLN A 911 -10.65 25.39 4.66
CA GLN A 911 -12.02 24.91 4.59
C GLN A 911 -12.97 25.79 5.42
N LEU A 912 -12.58 26.18 6.63
CA LEU A 912 -13.36 27.11 7.47
C LEU A 912 -13.50 28.50 6.83
N ASP A 913 -12.43 29.03 6.24
CA ASP A 913 -12.44 30.29 5.47
C ASP A 913 -13.36 30.21 4.24
N ARG A 914 -13.34 29.07 3.53
CA ARG A 914 -14.22 28.82 2.40
C ARG A 914 -15.69 28.77 2.82
N ASP A 915 -16.00 28.05 3.89
CA ASP A 915 -17.39 27.82 4.31
C ASP A 915 -18.00 29.07 4.96
N SER A 916 -17.21 29.86 5.70
CA SER A 916 -17.61 31.19 6.18
C SER A 916 -17.87 32.15 5.00
N SER A 917 -16.97 32.25 4.02
CA SER A 917 -17.18 33.06 2.82
C SER A 917 -18.39 32.59 1.99
N ALA A 918 -18.63 31.27 1.91
CA ALA A 918 -19.82 30.72 1.25
C ALA A 918 -21.12 31.07 2.00
N GLN A 919 -21.08 31.16 3.34
CA GLN A 919 -22.19 31.63 4.17
C GLN A 919 -22.45 33.13 3.99
N GLU A 920 -21.42 33.97 3.97
CA GLU A 920 -21.52 35.41 3.68
C GLU A 920 -22.13 35.64 2.27
N MET A 921 -21.61 34.94 1.25
CA MET A 921 -22.15 34.98 -0.11
C MET A 921 -23.61 34.51 -0.21
N ARG A 922 -24.07 33.66 0.72
CA ARG A 922 -25.47 33.24 0.82
C ARG A 922 -26.33 34.36 1.40
N ILE A 923 -25.90 34.96 2.50
CA ILE A 923 -26.58 36.08 3.17
C ILE A 923 -26.70 37.27 2.19
N LEU A 924 -25.61 37.64 1.51
CA LEU A 924 -25.60 38.71 0.51
C LEU A 924 -26.55 38.43 -0.67
N LYS A 925 -26.71 37.18 -1.11
CA LYS A 925 -27.70 36.80 -2.13
C LYS A 925 -29.13 36.90 -1.62
N GLU A 926 -29.39 36.42 -0.40
CA GLU A 926 -30.71 36.51 0.23
C GLU A 926 -31.14 37.96 0.44
N ASP A 927 -30.23 38.83 0.90
CA ASP A 927 -30.50 40.26 1.03
C ASP A 927 -30.65 40.94 -0.34
N ASN A 928 -29.85 40.61 -1.36
CA ASN A 928 -30.04 41.16 -2.72
C ASN A 928 -31.43 40.81 -3.26
N GLU A 929 -31.90 39.56 -3.11
CA GLU A 929 -33.28 39.19 -3.45
C GLU A 929 -34.33 39.89 -2.57
N ARG A 930 -34.10 40.12 -1.27
CA ARG A 930 -34.99 40.92 -0.43
C ARG A 930 -35.09 42.37 -0.91
N TRP A 931 -33.96 43.00 -1.24
CA TRP A 931 -33.89 44.36 -1.78
C TRP A 931 -34.59 44.45 -3.13
N LYS A 932 -34.34 43.50 -4.04
CA LYS A 932 -35.01 43.38 -5.35
C LYS A 932 -36.52 43.19 -5.23
N ASN A 933 -36.98 42.33 -4.32
CA ASN A 933 -38.41 42.12 -4.03
C ASN A 933 -39.05 43.37 -3.39
N ARG A 934 -38.34 44.05 -2.49
CA ARG A 934 -38.77 45.34 -1.92
C ARG A 934 -38.88 46.41 -3.00
N PHE A 935 -37.91 46.50 -3.90
CA PHE A 935 -37.89 47.44 -5.03
C PHE A 935 -39.04 47.16 -6.01
N GLN A 936 -39.27 45.90 -6.39
CA GLN A 936 -40.44 45.52 -7.20
C GLN A 936 -41.77 45.83 -6.50
N THR A 937 -41.84 45.68 -5.17
CA THR A 937 -43.03 46.04 -4.38
C THR A 937 -43.24 47.56 -4.35
N VAL A 938 -42.17 48.34 -4.27
CA VAL A 938 -42.20 49.81 -4.37
C VAL A 938 -42.67 50.25 -5.76
N LEU A 939 -42.08 49.74 -6.85
CA LEU A 939 -42.51 50.02 -8.23
C LEU A 939 -43.99 49.71 -8.46
N LYS A 940 -44.46 48.54 -7.99
CA LYS A 940 -45.87 48.16 -8.06
C LYS A 940 -46.79 49.08 -7.24
N LYS A 941 -46.35 49.55 -6.07
CA LYS A 941 -47.14 50.44 -5.20
C LYS A 941 -47.33 51.85 -5.77
N TYR A 942 -46.30 52.40 -6.42
CA TYR A 942 -46.34 53.75 -6.98
C TYR A 942 -46.88 53.82 -8.41
N GLY A 943 -47.22 52.69 -9.03
CA GLY A 943 -47.71 52.67 -10.41
C GLY A 943 -46.66 53.08 -11.45
N ILE A 944 -45.39 53.24 -11.03
CA ILE A 944 -44.23 53.53 -11.88
C ILE A 944 -43.84 52.24 -12.60
N SER A 945 -44.72 51.84 -13.51
CA SER A 945 -44.53 50.84 -14.54
C SER A 945 -44.95 51.48 -15.84
N ASP A 946 -44.33 52.62 -16.19
CA ASP A 946 -44.36 53.08 -17.57
C ASP A 946 -43.60 52.03 -18.39
N PRO A 947 -44.31 51.26 -19.24
CA PRO A 947 -43.66 50.21 -20.02
C PRO A 947 -42.65 50.80 -21.02
N THR A 948 -42.77 52.09 -21.35
CA THR A 948 -41.90 52.82 -22.28
C THR A 948 -40.54 53.09 -21.65
N GLU A 949 -40.49 53.62 -20.43
CA GLU A 949 -39.22 53.80 -19.71
C GLU A 949 -38.56 52.48 -19.35
N LEU A 950 -39.35 51.47 -18.95
CA LEU A 950 -38.82 50.14 -18.63
C LEU A 950 -38.27 49.43 -19.87
N GLN A 951 -38.86 49.66 -21.05
CA GLN A 951 -38.32 49.17 -22.33
C GLN A 951 -37.07 49.95 -22.74
N ASN A 952 -37.07 51.28 -22.65
CA ASN A 952 -35.87 52.11 -22.89
C ASN A 952 -34.71 51.72 -21.98
N LEU A 953 -34.98 51.45 -20.69
CA LEU A 953 -33.97 50.96 -19.74
C LEU A 953 -33.49 49.55 -20.10
N LYS A 954 -34.34 48.64 -20.58
CA LYS A 954 -33.92 47.33 -21.09
C LYS A 954 -33.04 47.45 -22.34
N ASP A 955 -33.40 48.32 -23.27
CA ASP A 955 -32.66 48.52 -24.50
C ASP A 955 -31.30 49.20 -24.23
N ASN A 956 -31.25 50.15 -23.28
CA ASN A 956 -30.00 50.70 -22.73
C ASN A 956 -29.17 49.67 -21.96
N LEU A 957 -29.80 48.75 -21.21
CA LEU A 957 -29.11 47.63 -20.57
C LEU A 957 -28.52 46.69 -21.63
N LYS A 958 -29.22 46.48 -22.74
CA LYS A 958 -28.78 45.64 -23.84
C LYS A 958 -27.58 46.26 -24.56
N THR A 959 -27.65 47.52 -24.98
CA THR A 959 -26.50 48.22 -25.59
C THR A 959 -25.29 48.25 -24.65
N THR A 960 -25.48 48.58 -23.37
CA THR A 960 -24.36 48.56 -22.39
C THR A 960 -23.84 47.15 -22.10
N THR A 961 -24.66 46.09 -22.20
CA THR A 961 -24.14 44.70 -22.16
C THR A 961 -23.30 44.36 -23.39
N GLU A 962 -23.74 44.74 -24.59
CA GLU A 962 -23.01 44.52 -25.84
C GLU A 962 -21.69 45.31 -25.88
N GLU A 963 -21.65 46.54 -25.35
CA GLU A 963 -20.43 47.34 -25.18
C GLU A 963 -19.48 46.73 -24.16
N ARG A 964 -19.99 46.30 -23.00
CA ARG A 964 -19.18 45.61 -21.97
C ARG A 964 -18.54 44.34 -22.52
N ASP A 965 -19.28 43.56 -23.31
CA ASP A 965 -18.80 42.29 -23.84
C ASP A 965 -17.82 42.50 -25.02
N LYS A 966 -18.00 43.56 -25.82
CA LYS A 966 -16.96 44.07 -26.77
C LYS A 966 -15.68 44.46 -26.04
N LEU A 967 -15.78 45.28 -24.99
CA LEU A 967 -14.63 45.73 -24.18
C LEU A 967 -13.94 44.57 -23.44
N LYS A 968 -14.68 43.54 -23.03
CA LYS A 968 -14.10 42.28 -22.52
C LYS A 968 -13.34 41.51 -23.60
N ALA A 969 -13.91 41.38 -24.79
CA ALA A 969 -13.24 40.73 -25.91
C ALA A 969 -11.97 41.49 -26.32
N GLU A 970 -11.99 42.81 -26.31
CA GLU A 970 -10.85 43.67 -26.55
C GLU A 970 -9.78 43.56 -25.44
N ASN A 971 -10.17 43.57 -24.16
CA ASN A 971 -9.26 43.28 -23.05
C ASN A 971 -8.62 41.89 -23.14
N SER A 972 -9.37 40.87 -23.59
CA SER A 972 -8.83 39.52 -23.76
C SER A 972 -7.82 39.45 -24.91
N LYS A 973 -8.04 40.20 -26.00
CA LYS A 973 -7.05 40.37 -27.07
C LYS A 973 -5.80 41.08 -26.55
N ILE A 974 -5.96 42.24 -25.92
CA ILE A 974 -4.83 43.02 -25.34
C ILE A 974 -4.01 42.17 -24.35
N ARG A 975 -4.66 41.36 -23.50
CA ARG A 975 -3.96 40.42 -22.60
C ARG A 975 -3.20 39.32 -23.35
N ASN A 976 -3.79 38.75 -24.41
CA ASN A 976 -3.12 37.76 -25.25
C ASN A 976 -1.94 38.37 -26.03
N ASP A 977 -2.10 39.57 -26.57
CA ASP A 977 -1.08 40.32 -27.30
C ASP A 977 0.07 40.73 -26.36
N TYR A 978 -0.24 41.10 -25.10
CA TYR A 978 0.75 41.34 -24.06
C TYR A 978 1.47 40.06 -23.62
N ALA A 979 0.76 38.93 -23.53
CA ALA A 979 1.36 37.62 -23.25
C ALA A 979 2.23 37.09 -24.40
N LEU A 980 1.89 37.42 -25.65
CA LEU A 980 2.73 37.18 -26.83
C LEU A 980 3.98 38.08 -26.83
N SER A 981 3.80 39.38 -26.57
CA SER A 981 4.90 40.36 -26.47
C SER A 981 5.86 40.10 -25.32
N ARG A 982 5.43 39.35 -24.28
CA ARG A 982 6.28 38.90 -23.16
C ARG A 982 6.98 37.55 -23.41
N LYS A 983 6.58 36.83 -24.47
CA LYS A 983 7.21 35.57 -24.91
C LYS A 983 8.23 35.76 -26.02
N GLN A 984 8.20 36.92 -26.68
CA GLN A 984 9.25 37.42 -27.56
C GLN A 984 10.32 38.14 -26.72
#